data_AF-A0A938PER4-F1
#
_entry.id   AF-A0A938PER4-F1
#
_cell.length_a   1.000
_cell.length_b   1.000
_cell.length_c   1.000
_cell.angle_alpha   90.00
_cell.angle_beta   90.00
_cell.angle_gamma   90.00
#
_symmetry.space_group_name_H-M   'P 1'
#
loop_
_entity.id
_entity.type
_entity.pdbx_description
1 polymer ?
#
loop_
_entity_poly.entity_id
_entity_poly.type
_entity_poly.pdbx_seq_one_letter_code
_entity_poly.pdbx_strand_id
1 'polypeptide(L)'
;MKKFLLFLQSILFISNSLILSQQDPVFQKIYEIGIKNNKAMVHQDYLCNRFGGRSTGSDAYTNAAQWVLNEFKSWGIKTELDEVDELQVGFNRGPWFGKMIKPFEKYLEFGTPGYTSGTKGKQKGYVVIAPKSDSEFDSIKIKIKGAWILIDGENNGYPRDNDSISASTKRLIEAGALGTIQLAKIPFRLYDARNVNSWNKLPTFPDIKLLDSQFNEIKSIVEKGEEVILEFDIRNFFKQGPIKYHNVIGWIPGTEFPDEYVILGAHLDSYDHATGAIDNASGVSRMMEAIRILIEAGAKPKRSIMVHLYAAEERGLIGSRSWVNQNKDKLPKISIMLNNDSGTNPVISMGVPKSIYEVLKPIITPIEKLQLKYPFQLTEIGQFRKTGRGGTDSHSFVMEGVPAPWLRTQGPHQYGTTWHTLLDTYDQTIPEAQEHSALVYALLAYQIANMENLIPREGAFVPDGIYADLNTNKGRFTISLDFENATMTAANFIGLAEGSIKNDAVEKGKPYYNGSIWHRVVAGHVIQAGMPNTEKEFEGPGYQFPNEIYSGLSHSKAGMLGMANAGPLTNGSQFYITLGDRSYLDGNYALFGFVYDGMDVVNKIVQGDTIKSISITRIGEKANNFKVTDESFKKMVEEANKKVKAEQEKKAIEENIWINKNYSGLIKTDSGIQYKILQQGSGEKLSVGISVKIKYAGKILIDKSSFVSTAEEGKPNFGETPQEFLYTIGITKINPAIDQIISEMKLGEKRIAIVPFNLGYGSNVYYGKSEPNKKRFMISPFSTLFYEIEIIE
;
A
#
# COMPACT_ATOMS: atom_id res chain seq x y z
N MET A 1 24.53 -35.69 54.86
CA MET A 1 24.50 -34.79 53.68
C MET A 1 23.38 -35.06 52.67
N LYS A 2 22.84 -36.29 52.51
CA LYS A 2 21.73 -36.55 51.55
C LYS A 2 20.32 -36.08 51.97
N LYS A 3 20.09 -35.75 53.25
CA LYS A 3 18.79 -35.20 53.73
C LYS A 3 18.68 -33.67 53.65
N PHE A 4 19.78 -32.96 53.37
CA PHE A 4 19.77 -31.49 53.27
C PHE A 4 19.57 -30.99 51.83
N LEU A 5 19.90 -31.80 50.81
CA LEU A 5 19.67 -31.45 49.40
C LEU A 5 18.20 -31.59 48.96
N LEU A 6 17.43 -32.52 49.56
CA LEU A 6 16.01 -32.70 49.24
C LEU A 6 15.13 -31.56 49.77
N PHE A 7 15.56 -30.89 50.85
CA PHE A 7 14.82 -29.75 51.43
C PHE A 7 15.03 -28.45 50.61
N LEU A 8 16.19 -28.28 49.98
CA LEU A 8 16.48 -27.14 49.10
C LEU A 8 15.79 -27.24 47.72
N GLN A 9 15.55 -28.44 47.19
CA GLN A 9 14.76 -28.59 45.96
C GLN A 9 13.26 -28.33 46.17
N SER A 10 12.71 -28.64 47.35
CA SER A 10 11.33 -28.27 47.70
C SER A 10 11.17 -26.76 47.96
N ILE A 11 12.19 -26.06 48.47
CA ILE A 11 12.13 -24.60 48.69
C ILE A 11 12.24 -23.83 47.37
N LEU A 12 12.93 -24.36 46.35
CA LEU A 12 12.99 -23.76 45.00
C LEU A 12 11.72 -23.97 44.15
N PHE A 13 10.93 -25.02 44.43
CA PHE A 13 9.60 -25.19 43.81
C PHE A 13 8.50 -24.40 44.54
N ILE A 14 8.68 -24.11 45.84
CA ILE A 14 7.73 -23.31 46.63
C ILE A 14 7.99 -21.79 46.48
N SER A 15 9.23 -21.36 46.22
CA SER A 15 9.54 -19.94 46.03
C SER A 15 9.07 -19.37 44.69
N ASN A 16 8.97 -20.19 43.63
CA ASN A 16 8.39 -19.75 42.35
C ASN A 16 6.86 -19.77 42.34
N SER A 17 6.22 -20.58 43.19
CA SER A 17 4.75 -20.56 43.33
C SER A 17 4.27 -19.41 44.22
N LEU A 18 5.11 -18.91 45.13
CA LEU A 18 4.79 -17.73 45.94
C LEU A 18 4.82 -16.40 45.17
N ILE A 19 5.60 -16.29 44.09
CA ILE A 19 5.62 -15.07 43.24
C ILE A 19 4.39 -14.99 42.31
N LEU A 20 3.71 -16.10 42.02
CA LEU A 20 2.40 -16.07 41.32
C LEU A 20 1.22 -15.80 42.26
N SER A 21 1.37 -15.95 43.59
CA SER A 21 0.26 -15.79 44.54
C SER A 21 -0.22 -14.34 44.76
N GLN A 22 0.42 -13.36 44.11
CA GLN A 22 0.00 -11.95 44.07
C GLN A 22 -0.77 -11.57 42.79
N GLN A 23 -1.07 -12.51 41.89
CA GLN A 23 -1.84 -12.24 40.67
C GLN A 23 -3.35 -12.22 40.94
N ASP A 24 -4.04 -11.36 40.19
CA ASP A 24 -5.49 -11.28 40.09
C ASP A 24 -6.12 -12.71 40.04
N PRO A 25 -6.95 -13.09 41.04
CA PRO A 25 -7.55 -14.42 41.10
C PRO A 25 -8.39 -14.78 39.87
N VAL A 26 -9.02 -13.81 39.23
CA VAL A 26 -9.80 -14.02 38.01
C VAL A 26 -8.88 -14.34 36.84
N PHE A 27 -7.76 -13.62 36.71
CA PHE A 27 -6.74 -13.90 35.68
C PHE A 27 -6.22 -15.34 35.77
N GLN A 28 -5.93 -15.83 36.99
CA GLN A 28 -5.52 -17.22 37.20
C GLN A 28 -6.61 -18.20 36.81
N LYS A 29 -7.86 -17.91 37.18
CA LYS A 29 -8.99 -18.79 36.84
C LYS A 29 -9.25 -18.84 35.33
N ILE A 30 -9.09 -17.73 34.60
CA ILE A 30 -9.12 -17.69 33.13
C ILE A 30 -8.08 -18.64 32.56
N TYR A 31 -6.83 -18.55 33.05
CA TYR A 31 -5.75 -19.44 32.63
C TYR A 31 -6.05 -20.91 32.93
N GLU A 32 -6.52 -21.23 34.13
CA GLU A 32 -6.84 -22.61 34.52
C GLU A 32 -7.96 -23.21 33.68
N ILE A 33 -9.05 -22.46 33.44
CA ILE A 33 -10.17 -22.91 32.60
C ILE A 33 -9.68 -23.10 31.16
N GLY A 34 -8.93 -22.14 30.62
CA GLY A 34 -8.43 -22.21 29.24
C GLY A 34 -7.47 -23.37 28.97
N ILE A 35 -6.79 -23.89 30.00
CA ILE A 35 -5.93 -25.07 29.90
C ILE A 35 -6.69 -26.38 30.19
N LYS A 36 -7.63 -26.39 31.16
CA LYS A 36 -8.25 -27.62 31.66
C LYS A 36 -9.65 -27.91 31.11
N ASN A 37 -10.38 -26.88 30.70
CA ASN A 37 -11.79 -26.96 30.31
C ASN A 37 -12.10 -26.12 29.06
N ASN A 38 -11.16 -26.07 28.11
CA ASN A 38 -11.35 -25.36 26.85
C ASN A 38 -12.39 -26.08 25.97
N LYS A 39 -13.31 -25.33 25.35
CA LYS A 39 -14.36 -25.84 24.46
C LYS A 39 -14.29 -25.27 23.03
N ALA A 40 -13.18 -24.63 22.63
CA ALA A 40 -13.03 -24.09 21.27
C ALA A 40 -13.34 -25.13 20.19
N MET A 41 -12.81 -26.35 20.31
CA MET A 41 -13.07 -27.42 19.35
C MET A 41 -14.51 -27.92 19.36
N VAL A 42 -15.21 -27.83 20.50
CA VAL A 42 -16.64 -28.18 20.55
C VAL A 42 -17.43 -27.18 19.74
N HIS A 43 -17.22 -25.88 19.95
CA HIS A 43 -17.92 -24.84 19.17
C HIS A 43 -17.63 -24.97 17.67
N GLN A 44 -16.37 -25.26 17.32
CA GLN A 44 -15.97 -25.44 15.93
C GLN A 44 -16.59 -26.69 15.29
N ASP A 45 -16.70 -27.80 16.03
CA ASP A 45 -17.38 -29.01 15.57
C ASP A 45 -18.85 -28.73 15.23
N TYR A 46 -19.57 -28.01 16.09
CA TYR A 46 -20.93 -27.57 15.78
C TYR A 46 -20.99 -26.70 14.52
N LEU A 47 -20.11 -25.70 14.39
CA LEU A 47 -20.08 -24.83 13.22
C LEU A 47 -19.84 -25.61 11.92
N CYS A 48 -18.88 -26.53 11.92
CA CYS A 48 -18.47 -27.26 10.72
C CYS A 48 -19.38 -28.45 10.41
N ASN A 49 -19.64 -29.31 11.39
CA ASN A 49 -20.26 -30.61 11.16
C ASN A 49 -21.78 -30.59 11.32
N ARG A 50 -22.35 -29.57 11.99
CA ARG A 50 -23.81 -29.39 12.05
C ARG A 50 -24.34 -28.45 10.97
N PHE A 51 -23.64 -27.35 10.68
CA PHE A 51 -24.10 -26.35 9.72
C PHE A 51 -23.38 -26.43 8.37
N GLY A 52 -22.13 -26.87 8.32
CA GLY A 52 -21.36 -26.92 7.08
C GLY A 52 -20.89 -25.54 6.63
N GLY A 53 -20.72 -25.35 5.33
CA GLY A 53 -20.45 -24.04 4.73
C GLY A 53 -21.64 -23.09 4.88
N ARG A 54 -21.37 -21.86 5.34
CA ARG A 54 -22.37 -20.91 5.86
C ARG A 54 -22.44 -19.64 5.00
N SER A 55 -22.64 -19.79 3.68
CA SER A 55 -22.73 -18.61 2.80
C SER A 55 -23.87 -17.69 3.23
N THR A 56 -23.63 -16.38 3.14
CA THR A 56 -24.60 -15.36 3.56
C THR A 56 -25.93 -15.56 2.83
N GLY A 57 -27.03 -15.58 3.58
CA GLY A 57 -28.38 -15.82 3.06
C GLY A 57 -28.78 -17.29 2.91
N SER A 58 -27.89 -18.23 3.22
CA SER A 58 -28.23 -19.66 3.31
C SER A 58 -29.00 -19.98 4.60
N ASP A 59 -29.67 -21.14 4.61
CA ASP A 59 -30.28 -21.66 5.83
C ASP A 59 -29.20 -22.08 6.85
N ALA A 60 -28.05 -22.57 6.37
CA ALA A 60 -26.90 -22.90 7.21
C ALA A 60 -26.40 -21.69 8.01
N TYR A 61 -26.21 -20.55 7.35
CA TYR A 61 -25.84 -19.29 8.00
C TYR A 61 -26.90 -18.83 9.01
N THR A 62 -28.17 -18.83 8.62
CA THR A 62 -29.28 -18.40 9.48
C THR A 62 -29.36 -19.25 10.75
N ASN A 63 -29.23 -20.58 10.60
CA ASN A 63 -29.24 -21.53 11.71
C ASN A 63 -28.02 -21.38 12.61
N ALA A 64 -26.83 -21.15 12.04
CA ALA A 64 -25.61 -20.90 12.80
C ALA A 64 -25.73 -19.61 13.64
N ALA A 65 -26.23 -18.52 13.06
CA ALA A 65 -26.45 -17.27 13.78
C ALA A 65 -27.43 -17.44 14.96
N GLN A 66 -28.52 -18.17 14.73
CA GLN A 66 -29.49 -18.47 15.77
C GLN A 66 -28.92 -19.39 16.86
N TRP A 67 -28.07 -20.35 16.50
CA TRP A 67 -27.38 -21.21 17.45
C TRP A 67 -26.43 -20.40 18.35
N VAL A 68 -25.57 -19.57 17.77
CA VAL A 68 -24.67 -18.68 18.52
C VAL A 68 -25.46 -17.79 19.48
N LEU A 69 -26.55 -17.16 19.01
CA LEU A 69 -27.41 -16.33 19.85
C LEU A 69 -27.94 -17.11 21.07
N ASN A 70 -28.36 -18.37 20.85
CA ASN A 70 -28.88 -19.23 21.91
C ASN A 70 -27.79 -19.68 22.88
N GLU A 71 -26.59 -19.99 22.41
CA GLU A 71 -25.44 -20.29 23.27
C GLU A 71 -25.14 -19.11 24.19
N PHE A 72 -25.01 -17.91 23.63
CA PHE A 72 -24.76 -16.71 24.42
C PHE A 72 -25.90 -16.43 25.44
N LYS A 73 -27.17 -16.63 25.06
CA LYS A 73 -28.30 -16.55 26.01
C LYS A 73 -28.18 -17.58 27.14
N SER A 74 -27.78 -18.81 26.81
CA SER A 74 -27.60 -19.88 27.81
C SER A 74 -26.47 -19.59 28.79
N TRP A 75 -25.46 -18.81 28.37
CA TRP A 75 -24.38 -18.34 29.23
C TRP A 75 -24.75 -17.10 30.05
N GLY A 76 -25.98 -16.60 29.90
CA GLY A 76 -26.53 -15.53 30.74
C GLY A 76 -26.03 -14.12 30.38
N ILE A 77 -25.46 -13.92 29.19
CA ILE A 77 -25.05 -12.59 28.72
C ILE A 77 -26.14 -11.90 27.93
N LYS A 78 -26.09 -10.56 27.87
CA LYS A 78 -26.92 -9.78 26.94
C LYS A 78 -26.51 -10.17 25.52
N THR A 79 -27.48 -10.32 24.63
CA THR A 79 -27.23 -10.69 23.22
C THR A 79 -28.24 -10.07 22.29
N GLU A 80 -27.85 -9.86 21.04
CA GLU A 80 -28.76 -9.42 19.98
C GLU A 80 -28.35 -9.96 18.60
N LEU A 81 -29.33 -10.03 17.71
CA LEU A 81 -29.11 -10.14 16.28
C LEU A 81 -29.19 -8.72 15.71
N ASP A 82 -28.07 -8.25 15.19
CA ASP A 82 -27.94 -6.93 14.59
C ASP A 82 -28.17 -7.05 13.08
N GLU A 83 -29.32 -6.57 12.60
CA GLU A 83 -29.74 -6.68 11.19
C GLU A 83 -28.81 -5.86 10.29
N VAL A 84 -28.15 -6.53 9.35
CA VAL A 84 -27.14 -5.93 8.49
C VAL A 84 -27.76 -5.39 7.21
N ASP A 85 -28.46 -6.25 6.48
CA ASP A 85 -29.13 -6.00 5.20
C ASP A 85 -29.98 -7.24 4.81
N GLU A 86 -30.50 -7.28 3.58
CA GLU A 86 -31.25 -8.39 3.01
C GLU A 86 -30.74 -8.84 1.62
N LEU A 87 -30.90 -10.14 1.32
CA LEU A 87 -30.66 -10.72 -0.01
C LEU A 87 -31.98 -11.08 -0.69
N GLN A 88 -32.09 -10.76 -1.98
CA GLN A 88 -33.29 -11.08 -2.77
C GLN A 88 -33.33 -12.54 -3.24
N VAL A 89 -32.18 -13.21 -3.25
CA VAL A 89 -32.05 -14.65 -3.54
C VAL A 89 -31.00 -15.22 -2.61
N GLY A 90 -31.36 -16.27 -1.87
CA GLY A 90 -30.43 -17.07 -1.08
C GLY A 90 -30.00 -18.32 -1.84
N PHE A 91 -28.84 -18.84 -1.50
CA PHE A 91 -28.29 -20.07 -2.06
C PHE A 91 -28.07 -21.10 -0.97
N ASN A 92 -28.48 -22.34 -1.24
CA ASN A 92 -28.14 -23.49 -0.42
C ASN A 92 -27.46 -24.54 -1.29
N ARG A 93 -26.26 -24.91 -0.88
CA ARG A 93 -25.53 -26.03 -1.48
C ARG A 93 -26.22 -27.34 -1.14
N GLY A 94 -26.46 -28.15 -2.17
CA GLY A 94 -26.88 -29.53 -2.01
C GLY A 94 -25.73 -30.51 -2.25
N PRO A 95 -25.94 -31.81 -1.99
CA PRO A 95 -24.98 -32.83 -2.37
C PRO A 95 -24.82 -32.86 -3.89
N TRP A 96 -23.62 -33.24 -4.32
CA TRP A 96 -23.30 -33.45 -5.73
C TRP A 96 -22.66 -34.81 -5.96
N PHE A 97 -22.90 -35.39 -7.13
CA PHE A 97 -22.31 -36.64 -7.58
C PHE A 97 -21.95 -36.55 -9.06
N GLY A 98 -20.87 -37.21 -9.45
CA GLY A 98 -20.37 -37.18 -10.81
C GLY A 98 -19.63 -38.47 -11.14
N LYS A 99 -19.91 -39.07 -12.30
CA LYS A 99 -19.16 -40.22 -12.81
C LYS A 99 -19.05 -40.21 -14.33
N MET A 100 -17.93 -40.68 -14.83
CA MET A 100 -17.79 -41.15 -16.20
C MET A 100 -18.42 -42.53 -16.32
N ILE A 101 -19.26 -42.74 -17.34
CA ILE A 101 -19.95 -44.00 -17.65
C ILE A 101 -19.26 -44.74 -18.79
N LYS A 102 -18.81 -43.98 -19.79
CA LYS A 102 -18.07 -44.47 -20.95
C LYS A 102 -16.80 -43.62 -21.16
N PRO A 103 -15.70 -44.22 -21.62
CA PRO A 103 -15.56 -45.61 -22.08
C PRO A 103 -15.46 -46.66 -20.96
N PHE A 104 -15.20 -46.24 -19.72
CA PHE A 104 -15.22 -47.08 -18.52
C PHE A 104 -15.78 -46.28 -17.34
N GLU A 105 -16.27 -46.99 -16.31
CA GLU A 105 -16.81 -46.34 -15.13
C GLU A 105 -15.71 -45.75 -14.24
N LYS A 106 -15.85 -44.47 -13.89
CA LYS A 106 -14.92 -43.76 -12.98
C LYS A 106 -15.65 -42.65 -12.23
N TYR A 107 -15.48 -42.57 -10.91
CA TYR A 107 -15.97 -41.43 -10.13
C TYR A 107 -15.17 -40.18 -10.44
N LEU A 108 -15.85 -39.04 -10.52
CA LEU A 108 -15.23 -37.75 -10.81
C LEU A 108 -15.04 -36.96 -9.52
N GLU A 109 -13.85 -36.38 -9.37
CA GLU A 109 -13.50 -35.46 -8.31
C GLU A 109 -13.70 -34.04 -8.82
N PHE A 110 -14.75 -33.38 -8.33
CA PHE A 110 -15.15 -32.07 -8.81
C PHE A 110 -15.75 -31.21 -7.69
N GLY A 111 -15.75 -29.90 -7.93
CA GLY A 111 -16.51 -28.93 -7.15
C GLY A 111 -17.37 -28.07 -8.06
N THR A 112 -18.29 -27.33 -7.46
CA THR A 112 -19.17 -26.39 -8.18
C THR A 112 -19.13 -25.03 -7.48
N PRO A 113 -18.97 -23.92 -8.22
CA PRO A 113 -18.99 -22.58 -7.62
C PRO A 113 -20.30 -22.30 -6.88
N GLY A 114 -20.32 -21.31 -6.00
CA GLY A 114 -21.54 -20.92 -5.28
C GLY A 114 -22.51 -20.24 -6.23
N TYR A 115 -23.80 -20.38 -5.99
CA TYR A 115 -24.86 -19.86 -6.86
C TYR A 115 -24.94 -20.49 -8.26
N THR A 116 -24.18 -21.54 -8.58
CA THR A 116 -24.43 -22.32 -9.80
C THR A 116 -25.68 -23.18 -9.67
N SER A 117 -26.45 -23.32 -10.76
CA SER A 117 -27.67 -24.11 -10.73
C SER A 117 -27.39 -25.58 -10.47
N GLY A 118 -28.31 -26.26 -9.80
CA GLY A 118 -28.33 -27.72 -9.76
C GLY A 118 -28.66 -28.34 -11.12
N THR A 119 -28.45 -29.65 -11.25
CA THR A 119 -28.97 -30.44 -12.35
C THR A 119 -30.46 -30.72 -12.14
N LYS A 120 -31.18 -31.08 -13.21
CA LYS A 120 -32.59 -31.49 -13.15
C LYS A 120 -32.71 -32.97 -12.75
N GLY A 121 -32.17 -33.32 -11.58
CA GLY A 121 -31.93 -34.70 -11.16
C GLY A 121 -30.69 -35.29 -11.82
N LYS A 122 -30.63 -36.62 -11.96
CA LYS A 122 -29.52 -37.30 -12.65
C LYS A 122 -29.57 -37.02 -14.14
N GLN A 123 -28.52 -36.40 -14.68
CA GLN A 123 -28.42 -36.09 -16.11
C GLN A 123 -27.20 -36.77 -16.73
N LYS A 124 -27.44 -37.56 -17.77
CA LYS A 124 -26.41 -38.21 -18.59
C LYS A 124 -26.28 -37.47 -19.91
N GLY A 125 -25.06 -37.22 -20.35
CA GLY A 125 -24.80 -36.55 -21.62
C GLY A 125 -23.45 -36.91 -22.20
N TYR A 126 -23.35 -36.76 -23.52
CA TYR A 126 -22.09 -36.83 -24.24
C TYR A 126 -21.18 -35.67 -23.86
N VAL A 127 -19.88 -35.84 -24.04
CA VAL A 127 -18.92 -34.76 -23.85
C VAL A 127 -18.55 -34.14 -25.20
N VAL A 128 -18.62 -32.81 -25.28
CA VAL A 128 -18.24 -32.04 -26.46
C VAL A 128 -17.23 -30.97 -26.04
N ILE A 129 -16.16 -30.79 -26.82
CA ILE A 129 -15.20 -29.71 -26.60
C ILE A 129 -15.84 -28.39 -27.04
N ALA A 130 -15.69 -27.35 -26.22
CA ALA A 130 -16.24 -26.04 -26.51
C ALA A 130 -15.72 -25.49 -27.85
N PRO A 131 -16.60 -24.93 -28.70
CA PRO A 131 -16.18 -24.35 -29.97
C PRO A 131 -15.33 -23.10 -29.75
N LYS A 132 -14.31 -22.93 -30.59
CA LYS A 132 -13.35 -21.81 -30.55
C LYS A 132 -13.79 -20.62 -31.40
N SER A 133 -14.80 -20.80 -32.25
CA SER A 133 -15.33 -19.75 -33.12
C SER A 133 -16.83 -19.90 -33.38
N ASP A 134 -17.45 -18.83 -33.89
CA ASP A 134 -18.86 -18.81 -34.28
C ASP A 134 -19.17 -19.86 -35.37
N SER A 135 -18.30 -19.95 -36.38
CA SER A 135 -18.41 -20.95 -37.44
C SER A 135 -18.35 -22.40 -36.90
N GLU A 136 -17.44 -22.65 -35.96
CA GLU A 136 -17.33 -23.96 -35.32
C GLU A 136 -18.59 -24.27 -34.50
N PHE A 137 -19.07 -23.30 -33.71
CA PHE A 137 -20.30 -23.43 -32.93
C PHE A 137 -21.49 -23.83 -33.82
N ASP A 138 -21.70 -23.13 -34.94
CA ASP A 138 -22.80 -23.42 -35.86
C ASP A 138 -22.69 -24.83 -36.46
N SER A 139 -21.46 -25.28 -36.78
CA SER A 139 -21.22 -26.61 -37.34
C SER A 139 -21.49 -27.77 -36.35
N ILE A 140 -21.32 -27.54 -35.05
CA ILE A 140 -21.50 -28.57 -34.00
C ILE A 140 -22.75 -28.36 -33.16
N LYS A 141 -23.57 -27.33 -33.44
CA LYS A 141 -24.74 -26.94 -32.64
C LYS A 141 -25.67 -28.10 -32.30
N ILE A 142 -25.89 -29.02 -33.26
CA ILE A 142 -26.73 -30.20 -33.06
C ILE A 142 -26.11 -31.16 -32.01
N LYS A 143 -24.79 -31.30 -31.98
CA LYS A 143 -24.06 -32.13 -31.01
C LYS A 143 -24.03 -31.54 -29.61
N ILE A 144 -24.18 -30.22 -29.48
CA ILE A 144 -24.20 -29.51 -28.18
C ILE A 144 -25.48 -29.84 -27.39
N LYS A 145 -26.60 -30.07 -28.07
CA LYS A 145 -27.89 -30.33 -27.41
C LYS A 145 -27.81 -31.61 -26.57
N GLY A 146 -27.98 -31.47 -25.26
CA GLY A 146 -27.88 -32.57 -24.30
C GLY A 146 -26.45 -33.02 -23.97
N ALA A 147 -25.43 -32.23 -24.31
CA ALA A 147 -24.03 -32.53 -24.02
C ALA A 147 -23.47 -31.73 -22.82
N TRP A 148 -22.47 -32.30 -22.16
CA TRP A 148 -21.57 -31.61 -21.23
C TRP A 148 -20.42 -30.98 -22.01
N ILE A 149 -20.14 -29.70 -21.75
CA ILE A 149 -19.21 -28.93 -22.58
C ILE A 149 -17.88 -28.72 -21.86
N LEU A 150 -16.78 -29.26 -22.43
CA LEU A 150 -15.42 -29.00 -21.92
C LEU A 150 -14.96 -27.61 -22.34
N ILE A 151 -14.72 -26.74 -21.36
CA ILE A 151 -14.18 -25.41 -21.56
C ILE A 151 -12.67 -25.46 -21.38
N ASP A 152 -11.94 -24.97 -22.38
CA ASP A 152 -10.48 -24.86 -22.33
C ASP A 152 -10.01 -23.87 -21.24
N GLY A 153 -8.78 -24.08 -20.78
CA GLY A 153 -8.13 -23.26 -19.76
C GLY A 153 -8.48 -23.64 -18.33
N GLU A 154 -7.69 -23.12 -17.40
CA GLU A 154 -7.90 -23.31 -15.96
C GLU A 154 -9.05 -22.43 -15.46
N ASN A 155 -9.88 -22.98 -14.58
CA ASN A 155 -10.97 -22.23 -13.98
C ASN A 155 -10.45 -21.11 -13.06
N ASN A 156 -11.24 -20.05 -12.91
CA ASN A 156 -10.95 -18.93 -12.00
C ASN A 156 -11.81 -18.97 -10.72
N GLY A 157 -12.44 -20.10 -10.43
CA GLY A 157 -13.33 -20.34 -9.29
C GLY A 157 -14.75 -19.78 -9.40
N TYR A 158 -15.02 -18.81 -10.28
CA TYR A 158 -16.35 -18.22 -10.43
C TYR A 158 -17.27 -19.06 -11.32
N PRO A 159 -18.60 -19.04 -11.08
CA PRO A 159 -19.57 -19.66 -11.98
C PRO A 159 -19.61 -18.94 -13.34
N ARG A 160 -19.79 -19.69 -14.42
CA ARG A 160 -19.92 -19.12 -15.79
C ARG A 160 -21.28 -18.51 -16.08
N ASP A 161 -22.35 -19.09 -15.53
CA ASP A 161 -23.71 -18.52 -15.57
C ASP A 161 -23.90 -17.60 -14.37
N ASN A 162 -23.50 -16.34 -14.57
CA ASN A 162 -23.57 -15.28 -13.58
C ASN A 162 -24.01 -13.98 -14.26
N ASP A 163 -24.12 -12.88 -13.52
CA ASP A 163 -24.55 -11.57 -14.05
C ASP A 163 -23.70 -11.04 -15.21
N SER A 164 -22.44 -11.45 -15.30
CA SER A 164 -21.49 -11.13 -16.37
C SER A 164 -21.34 -12.29 -17.36
N ILE A 165 -22.39 -13.10 -17.55
CA ILE A 165 -22.38 -14.27 -18.43
C ILE A 165 -21.90 -13.91 -19.84
N SER A 166 -20.91 -14.66 -20.33
CA SER A 166 -20.32 -14.45 -21.65
C SER A 166 -21.30 -14.80 -22.78
N ALA A 167 -21.16 -14.14 -23.93
CA ALA A 167 -21.93 -14.48 -25.14
C ALA A 167 -21.77 -15.96 -25.53
N SER A 168 -20.57 -16.51 -25.39
CA SER A 168 -20.31 -17.94 -25.62
C SER A 168 -21.12 -18.83 -24.68
N THR A 169 -21.20 -18.50 -23.39
CA THR A 169 -21.97 -19.29 -22.41
C THR A 169 -23.46 -19.19 -22.69
N LYS A 170 -23.99 -18.00 -23.03
CA LYS A 170 -25.39 -17.82 -23.46
C LYS A 170 -25.76 -18.72 -24.63
N ARG A 171 -24.90 -18.77 -25.66
CA ARG A 171 -25.13 -19.62 -26.84
C ARG A 171 -25.14 -21.11 -26.51
N LEU A 172 -24.28 -21.57 -25.58
CA LEU A 172 -24.31 -22.97 -25.11
C LEU A 172 -25.64 -23.30 -24.42
N ILE A 173 -26.15 -22.38 -23.58
CA ILE A 173 -27.46 -22.51 -22.93
C ILE A 173 -28.57 -22.59 -23.98
N GLU A 174 -28.58 -21.67 -24.95
CA GLU A 174 -29.57 -21.61 -26.04
C GLU A 174 -29.53 -22.86 -26.94
N ALA A 175 -28.35 -23.45 -27.16
CA ALA A 175 -28.19 -24.71 -27.89
C ALA A 175 -28.63 -25.95 -27.10
N GLY A 176 -28.98 -25.79 -25.82
CA GLY A 176 -29.49 -26.87 -24.96
C GLY A 176 -28.39 -27.77 -24.39
N ALA A 177 -27.19 -27.25 -24.15
CA ALA A 177 -26.17 -27.95 -23.38
C ALA A 177 -26.68 -28.28 -21.96
N LEU A 178 -26.10 -29.31 -21.34
CA LEU A 178 -26.44 -29.72 -19.96
C LEU A 178 -25.69 -28.89 -18.91
N GLY A 179 -24.48 -28.43 -19.22
CA GLY A 179 -23.61 -27.67 -18.32
C GLY A 179 -22.20 -27.56 -18.87
N THR A 180 -21.35 -26.83 -18.16
CA THR A 180 -19.91 -26.71 -18.48
C THR A 180 -19.05 -27.49 -17.50
N ILE A 181 -17.92 -27.96 -18.01
CA ILE A 181 -16.86 -28.59 -17.24
C ILE A 181 -15.57 -27.84 -17.56
N GLN A 182 -14.84 -27.40 -16.54
CA GLN A 182 -13.58 -26.71 -16.71
C GLN A 182 -12.52 -27.31 -15.78
N LEU A 183 -11.27 -27.28 -16.21
CA LEU A 183 -10.13 -27.81 -15.47
C LEU A 183 -9.92 -27.08 -14.13
N ALA A 184 -9.66 -27.85 -13.08
CA ALA A 184 -9.29 -27.38 -11.74
C ALA A 184 -8.08 -28.14 -11.20
N LYS A 185 -7.19 -27.42 -10.52
CA LYS A 185 -6.04 -27.98 -9.83
C LYS A 185 -6.30 -28.05 -8.33
N ILE A 186 -5.64 -28.97 -7.65
CA ILE A 186 -5.65 -29.03 -6.19
C ILE A 186 -4.72 -27.92 -5.66
N PRO A 187 -5.17 -27.09 -4.72
CA PRO A 187 -6.50 -27.10 -4.11
C PRO A 187 -7.57 -26.41 -4.98
N PHE A 188 -8.78 -26.96 -4.99
CA PHE A 188 -9.89 -26.49 -5.83
C PHE A 188 -10.41 -25.16 -5.34
N ARG A 189 -9.99 -24.07 -5.96
CA ARG A 189 -10.43 -22.72 -5.59
C ARG A 189 -11.79 -22.40 -6.20
N LEU A 190 -12.76 -22.05 -5.36
CA LEU A 190 -14.15 -21.81 -5.74
C LEU A 190 -14.66 -20.51 -5.09
N TYR A 191 -15.58 -19.84 -5.77
CA TYR A 191 -16.17 -18.58 -5.30
C TYR A 191 -17.68 -18.54 -5.61
N ASP A 192 -18.38 -17.61 -4.97
CA ASP A 192 -19.81 -17.35 -5.14
C ASP A 192 -20.06 -16.37 -6.29
N ALA A 193 -21.17 -16.54 -7.02
CA ALA A 193 -21.69 -15.47 -7.85
C ALA A 193 -22.09 -14.28 -6.97
N ARG A 194 -21.47 -13.12 -7.19
CA ARG A 194 -21.65 -11.97 -6.30
C ARG A 194 -23.02 -11.30 -6.42
N ASN A 195 -23.75 -11.46 -7.53
CA ASN A 195 -24.88 -10.58 -7.87
C ASN A 195 -26.19 -11.29 -8.29
N VAL A 196 -26.45 -12.53 -7.85
CA VAL A 196 -27.77 -13.15 -8.12
C VAL A 196 -28.84 -12.46 -7.27
N ASN A 197 -29.44 -11.41 -7.84
CA ASN A 197 -30.27 -10.45 -7.11
C ASN A 197 -31.75 -10.49 -7.53
N SER A 198 -32.17 -11.45 -8.36
CA SER A 198 -33.55 -11.57 -8.81
C SER A 198 -33.98 -13.01 -9.04
N TRP A 199 -35.13 -13.39 -8.49
CA TRP A 199 -35.74 -14.71 -8.67
C TRP A 199 -36.07 -15.04 -10.13
N ASN A 200 -36.35 -14.03 -10.96
CA ASN A 200 -36.66 -14.25 -12.37
C ASN A 200 -35.41 -14.41 -13.25
N LYS A 201 -34.22 -14.28 -12.66
CA LYS A 201 -32.92 -14.36 -13.34
C LYS A 201 -31.99 -15.35 -12.62
N LEU A 202 -32.54 -16.42 -12.06
CA LEU A 202 -31.72 -17.47 -11.46
C LEU A 202 -30.81 -18.11 -12.53
N PRO A 203 -29.57 -18.46 -12.17
CA PRO A 203 -28.75 -19.33 -12.99
C PRO A 203 -29.49 -20.62 -13.32
N THR A 204 -29.36 -21.06 -14.57
CA THR A 204 -30.02 -22.26 -15.10
C THR A 204 -29.03 -23.30 -15.62
N PHE A 205 -27.76 -22.94 -15.64
CA PHE A 205 -26.70 -23.73 -16.25
C PHE A 205 -25.64 -24.18 -15.23
N PRO A 206 -25.55 -25.48 -14.93
CA PRO A 206 -24.56 -26.03 -14.01
C PRO A 206 -23.13 -25.83 -14.52
N ASP A 207 -22.23 -25.48 -13.61
CA ASP A 207 -20.81 -25.27 -13.91
C ASP A 207 -19.92 -26.12 -12.98
N ILE A 208 -19.19 -27.05 -13.57
CA ILE A 208 -18.41 -28.09 -12.90
C ILE A 208 -16.92 -27.76 -13.05
N LYS A 209 -16.20 -27.76 -11.92
CA LYS A 209 -14.74 -27.61 -11.88
C LYS A 209 -14.15 -28.98 -11.59
N LEU A 210 -13.52 -29.60 -12.58
CA LEU A 210 -13.10 -31.01 -12.57
C LEU A 210 -11.58 -31.12 -12.41
N LEU A 211 -11.13 -32.12 -11.63
CA LEU A 211 -9.71 -32.40 -11.43
C LEU A 211 -8.95 -32.46 -12.76
N ASP A 212 -7.83 -31.76 -12.85
CA ASP A 212 -7.02 -31.63 -14.05
C ASP A 212 -6.64 -32.95 -14.71
N SER A 213 -6.23 -33.95 -13.94
CA SER A 213 -5.94 -35.29 -14.45
C SER A 213 -7.14 -35.94 -15.15
N GLN A 214 -8.33 -35.83 -14.55
CA GLN A 214 -9.58 -36.37 -15.09
C GLN A 214 -10.09 -35.55 -16.27
N PHE A 215 -9.96 -34.22 -16.22
CA PHE A 215 -10.31 -33.33 -17.32
C PHE A 215 -9.46 -33.64 -18.55
N ASN A 216 -8.13 -33.74 -18.39
CA ASN A 216 -7.21 -34.01 -19.48
C ASN A 216 -7.40 -35.42 -20.07
N GLU A 217 -7.68 -36.42 -19.23
CA GLU A 217 -8.03 -37.77 -19.66
C GLU A 217 -9.30 -37.77 -20.52
N ILE A 218 -10.38 -37.18 -20.02
CA ILE A 218 -11.66 -37.07 -20.75
C ILE A 218 -11.47 -36.31 -22.05
N LYS A 219 -10.77 -35.17 -22.01
CA LYS A 219 -10.47 -34.38 -23.21
C LYS A 219 -9.70 -35.20 -24.25
N SER A 220 -8.67 -35.95 -23.84
CA SER A 220 -7.89 -36.79 -24.74
C SER A 220 -8.72 -37.88 -25.41
N ILE A 221 -9.66 -38.50 -24.69
CA ILE A 221 -10.58 -39.51 -25.24
C ILE A 221 -11.49 -38.87 -26.30
N VAL A 222 -12.08 -37.71 -26.00
CA VAL A 222 -12.94 -36.97 -26.94
C VAL A 222 -12.16 -36.53 -28.19
N GLU A 223 -10.91 -36.08 -28.05
CA GLU A 223 -10.04 -35.68 -29.16
C GLU A 223 -9.68 -36.85 -30.09
N LYS A 224 -9.65 -38.09 -29.58
CA LYS A 224 -9.48 -39.31 -30.38
C LYS A 224 -10.74 -39.72 -31.14
N GLY A 225 -11.85 -39.01 -30.95
CA GLY A 225 -13.14 -39.35 -31.54
C GLY A 225 -13.88 -40.48 -30.82
N GLU A 226 -13.44 -40.85 -29.62
CA GLU A 226 -14.10 -41.86 -28.79
C GLU A 226 -15.26 -41.24 -28.00
N GLU A 227 -16.29 -42.06 -27.73
CA GLU A 227 -17.49 -41.63 -27.03
C GLU A 227 -17.25 -41.54 -25.51
N VAL A 228 -17.42 -40.35 -24.93
CA VAL A 228 -17.46 -40.13 -23.48
C VAL A 228 -18.86 -39.76 -23.05
N ILE A 229 -19.37 -40.46 -22.04
CA ILE A 229 -20.66 -40.17 -21.40
C ILE A 229 -20.40 -39.88 -19.92
N LEU A 230 -20.84 -38.71 -19.46
CA LEU A 230 -20.77 -38.32 -18.05
C LEU A 230 -22.17 -38.22 -17.46
N GLU A 231 -22.28 -38.60 -16.19
CA GLU A 231 -23.47 -38.45 -15.36
C GLU A 231 -23.18 -37.48 -14.22
N PHE A 232 -24.02 -36.46 -14.03
CA PHE A 232 -23.99 -35.57 -12.88
C PHE A 232 -25.36 -35.47 -12.19
N ASP A 233 -25.35 -35.35 -10.87
CA ASP A 233 -26.50 -35.10 -9.99
C ASP A 233 -26.09 -34.04 -8.97
N ILE A 234 -26.40 -32.77 -9.23
CA ILE A 234 -26.03 -31.61 -8.40
C ILE A 234 -27.33 -31.02 -7.84
N ARG A 235 -27.51 -31.02 -6.52
CA ARG A 235 -28.79 -30.71 -5.89
C ARG A 235 -28.84 -29.34 -5.20
N ASN A 236 -28.15 -28.35 -5.75
CA ASN A 236 -28.21 -26.97 -5.27
C ASN A 236 -29.63 -26.41 -5.41
N PHE A 237 -30.05 -25.58 -4.45
CA PHE A 237 -31.36 -24.93 -4.51
C PHE A 237 -31.29 -23.47 -4.05
N PHE A 238 -32.20 -22.67 -4.60
CA PHE A 238 -32.31 -21.25 -4.29
C PHE A 238 -33.49 -20.99 -3.36
N LYS A 239 -33.36 -19.96 -2.54
CA LYS A 239 -34.40 -19.48 -1.63
C LYS A 239 -34.84 -18.09 -2.06
N GLN A 240 -36.14 -17.90 -2.24
CA GLN A 240 -36.68 -16.61 -2.63
C GLN A 240 -36.64 -15.65 -1.45
N GLY A 241 -36.09 -14.45 -1.66
CA GLY A 241 -36.02 -13.41 -0.65
C GLY A 241 -37.27 -12.52 -0.57
N PRO A 242 -37.20 -11.46 0.24
CA PRO A 242 -36.00 -10.99 0.95
C PRO A 242 -35.56 -11.90 2.11
N ILE A 243 -34.25 -12.12 2.25
CA ILE A 243 -33.61 -12.91 3.31
C ILE A 243 -32.70 -11.98 4.10
N LYS A 244 -33.11 -11.65 5.32
CA LYS A 244 -32.32 -10.86 6.25
C LYS A 244 -31.16 -11.66 6.81
N TYR A 245 -30.01 -11.00 6.99
CA TYR A 245 -28.84 -11.57 7.64
C TYR A 245 -28.30 -10.61 8.71
N HIS A 246 -27.65 -11.17 9.73
CA HIS A 246 -27.44 -10.46 10.99
C HIS A 246 -26.05 -10.73 11.55
N ASN A 247 -25.39 -9.69 12.07
CA ASN A 247 -24.31 -9.93 13.02
C ASN A 247 -24.89 -10.57 14.30
N VAL A 248 -24.11 -11.37 15.00
CA VAL A 248 -24.47 -11.89 16.33
C VAL A 248 -23.58 -11.25 17.37
N ILE A 249 -24.17 -10.56 18.34
CA ILE A 249 -23.42 -9.78 19.33
C ILE A 249 -23.76 -10.25 20.75
N GLY A 250 -22.76 -10.31 21.62
CA GLY A 250 -22.89 -10.62 23.04
C GLY A 250 -22.03 -9.71 23.92
N TRP A 251 -22.45 -9.46 25.16
CA TRP A 251 -21.74 -8.57 26.09
C TRP A 251 -21.53 -9.15 27.49
N ILE A 252 -20.31 -8.99 28.00
CA ILE A 252 -20.04 -8.96 29.44
C ILE A 252 -20.03 -7.48 29.86
N PRO A 253 -21.01 -7.01 30.65
CA PRO A 253 -21.11 -5.60 31.01
C PRO A 253 -19.96 -5.16 31.91
N GLY A 254 -19.41 -3.97 31.62
CA GLY A 254 -18.42 -3.31 32.47
C GLY A 254 -19.02 -2.85 33.80
N THR A 255 -18.19 -2.83 34.84
CA THR A 255 -18.58 -2.40 36.19
C THR A 255 -18.38 -0.91 36.44
N GLU A 256 -17.33 -0.31 35.88
CA GLU A 256 -16.98 1.11 36.05
C GLU A 256 -17.28 1.92 34.80
N PHE A 257 -17.01 1.36 33.62
CA PHE A 257 -17.13 2.00 32.31
C PHE A 257 -18.01 1.13 31.37
N PRO A 258 -19.31 0.98 31.66
CA PRO A 258 -20.19 0.08 30.89
C PRO A 258 -20.35 0.49 29.42
N ASP A 259 -20.11 1.76 29.08
CA ASP A 259 -20.21 2.30 27.72
C ASP A 259 -18.86 2.35 26.96
N GLU A 260 -17.80 1.80 27.56
CA GLU A 260 -16.50 1.62 26.91
C GLU A 260 -16.27 0.15 26.58
N TYR A 261 -15.64 -0.13 25.44
CA TYR A 261 -15.66 -1.48 24.86
C TYR A 261 -14.27 -2.03 24.55
N VAL A 262 -14.06 -3.31 24.85
CA VAL A 262 -13.09 -4.17 24.16
C VAL A 262 -13.88 -5.12 23.27
N ILE A 263 -13.58 -5.16 21.98
CA ILE A 263 -14.30 -6.01 21.02
C ILE A 263 -13.47 -7.23 20.66
N LEU A 264 -14.08 -8.42 20.76
CA LEU A 264 -13.62 -9.69 20.21
C LEU A 264 -14.39 -9.96 18.91
N GLY A 265 -13.70 -10.06 17.78
CA GLY A 265 -14.33 -10.16 16.46
C GLY A 265 -13.90 -11.39 15.66
N ALA A 266 -14.83 -11.91 14.87
CA ALA A 266 -14.61 -12.90 13.80
C ALA A 266 -15.83 -12.88 12.87
N HIS A 267 -15.73 -13.32 11.63
CA HIS A 267 -16.92 -13.46 10.78
C HIS A 267 -17.52 -14.86 10.86
N LEU A 268 -18.85 -14.91 10.86
CA LEU A 268 -19.63 -16.13 11.02
C LEU A 268 -19.90 -16.83 9.68
N ASP A 269 -20.05 -16.05 8.61
CA ASP A 269 -20.23 -16.60 7.28
C ASP A 269 -18.95 -17.25 6.76
N SER A 270 -19.11 -18.05 5.71
CA SER A 270 -18.01 -18.67 4.97
C SER A 270 -18.48 -18.93 3.55
N TYR A 271 -17.56 -19.26 2.65
CA TYR A 271 -17.96 -19.99 1.44
C TYR A 271 -18.64 -21.33 1.76
N ASP A 272 -19.39 -21.84 0.80
CA ASP A 272 -20.32 -22.94 0.99
C ASP A 272 -19.79 -24.31 0.51
N HIS A 273 -18.66 -24.34 -0.20
CA HIS A 273 -18.17 -25.54 -0.90
C HIS A 273 -17.62 -26.64 0.02
N ALA A 274 -17.24 -26.29 1.25
CA ALA A 274 -16.71 -27.19 2.26
C ALA A 274 -17.42 -26.95 3.60
N THR A 275 -16.68 -26.72 4.70
CA THR A 275 -17.26 -26.46 6.02
C THR A 275 -16.93 -25.09 6.61
N GLY A 276 -16.10 -24.29 5.92
CA GLY A 276 -15.66 -22.98 6.41
C GLY A 276 -14.94 -23.10 7.75
N ALA A 277 -14.10 -24.13 7.91
CA ALA A 277 -13.53 -24.52 9.18
C ALA A 277 -12.39 -23.60 9.59
N ILE A 278 -11.48 -23.37 8.65
CA ILE A 278 -10.36 -22.46 8.76
C ILE A 278 -10.84 -21.04 8.51
N ASP A 279 -11.77 -20.86 7.58
CA ASP A 279 -12.33 -19.57 7.14
C ASP A 279 -13.88 -19.55 7.26
N ASN A 280 -14.46 -19.15 8.39
CA ASN A 280 -13.77 -18.73 9.62
C ASN A 280 -14.45 -19.27 10.90
N ALA A 281 -14.90 -20.53 10.87
CA ALA A 281 -15.34 -21.20 12.10
C ALA A 281 -14.22 -21.21 13.17
N SER A 282 -12.96 -21.20 12.76
CA SER A 282 -11.81 -21.10 13.65
C SER A 282 -11.77 -19.81 14.45
N GLY A 283 -12.02 -18.65 13.82
CA GLY A 283 -12.12 -17.38 14.52
C GLY A 283 -13.33 -17.32 15.43
N VAL A 284 -14.49 -17.74 14.92
CA VAL A 284 -15.76 -17.74 15.68
C VAL A 284 -15.64 -18.60 16.94
N SER A 285 -15.12 -19.82 16.82
CA SER A 285 -14.99 -20.75 17.94
C SER A 285 -14.07 -20.22 19.02
N ARG A 286 -12.97 -19.54 18.65
CA ARG A 286 -12.05 -18.86 19.57
C ARG A 286 -12.72 -17.71 20.31
N MET A 287 -13.49 -16.86 19.60
CA MET A 287 -14.15 -15.71 20.24
C MET A 287 -15.28 -16.17 21.18
N MET A 288 -16.08 -17.15 20.75
CA MET A 288 -17.10 -17.77 21.59
C MET A 288 -16.48 -18.38 22.84
N GLU A 289 -15.39 -19.12 22.68
CA GLU A 289 -14.72 -19.75 23.82
C GLU A 289 -14.06 -18.72 24.74
N ALA A 290 -13.44 -17.68 24.20
CA ALA A 290 -12.85 -16.63 25.00
C ALA A 290 -13.90 -15.99 25.94
N ILE A 291 -15.09 -15.67 25.44
CA ILE A 291 -16.18 -15.15 26.27
C ILE A 291 -16.67 -16.17 27.29
N ARG A 292 -16.85 -17.43 26.90
CA ARG A 292 -17.29 -18.49 27.82
C ARG A 292 -16.31 -18.67 28.98
N ILE A 293 -15.00 -18.67 28.70
CA ILE A 293 -13.94 -18.73 29.71
C ILE A 293 -14.05 -17.54 30.68
N LEU A 294 -14.25 -16.32 30.18
CA LEU A 294 -14.40 -15.13 31.02
C LEU A 294 -15.61 -15.22 31.94
N ILE A 295 -16.75 -15.70 31.43
CA ILE A 295 -17.97 -15.89 32.21
C ILE A 295 -17.75 -16.94 33.31
N GLU A 296 -17.20 -18.11 32.97
CA GLU A 296 -16.95 -19.19 33.94
C GLU A 296 -15.89 -18.80 34.99
N ALA A 297 -14.91 -17.97 34.60
CA ALA A 297 -13.95 -17.38 35.52
C ALA A 297 -14.64 -16.42 36.53
N GLY A 298 -15.82 -15.89 36.21
CA GLY A 298 -16.52 -14.89 37.01
C GLY A 298 -15.97 -13.48 36.77
N ALA A 299 -15.47 -13.21 35.56
CA ALA A 299 -14.91 -11.91 35.21
C ALA A 299 -15.96 -10.80 35.33
N LYS A 300 -15.57 -9.71 35.99
CA LYS A 300 -16.34 -8.46 36.13
C LYS A 300 -15.45 -7.30 35.67
N PRO A 301 -15.24 -7.16 34.35
CA PRO A 301 -14.28 -6.18 33.85
C PRO A 301 -14.73 -4.74 34.17
N LYS A 302 -13.79 -3.80 34.24
CA LYS A 302 -14.13 -2.37 34.38
C LYS A 302 -14.90 -1.87 33.16
N ARG A 303 -14.43 -2.20 31.95
CA ARG A 303 -15.07 -1.91 30.66
C ARG A 303 -15.87 -3.09 30.15
N SER A 304 -16.87 -2.82 29.32
CA SER A 304 -17.63 -3.89 28.67
C SER A 304 -16.75 -4.67 27.68
N ILE A 305 -16.90 -5.99 27.66
CA ILE A 305 -16.30 -6.86 26.63
C ILE A 305 -17.43 -7.29 25.71
N MET A 306 -17.29 -6.99 24.42
CA MET A 306 -18.25 -7.34 23.37
C MET A 306 -17.66 -8.44 22.51
N VAL A 307 -18.40 -9.52 22.26
CA VAL A 307 -18.11 -10.45 21.17
C VAL A 307 -19.02 -10.14 19.99
N HIS A 308 -18.43 -9.98 18.81
CA HIS A 308 -19.12 -9.58 17.60
C HIS A 308 -18.78 -10.55 16.49
N LEU A 309 -19.77 -11.35 16.10
CA LEU A 309 -19.64 -12.33 15.04
C LEU A 309 -20.30 -11.77 13.78
N TYR A 310 -19.48 -11.34 12.83
CA TYR A 310 -19.91 -10.54 11.69
C TYR A 310 -20.57 -11.38 10.59
N ALA A 311 -21.52 -10.78 9.90
CA ALA A 311 -22.12 -11.31 8.68
C ALA A 311 -21.38 -10.81 7.44
N ALA A 312 -21.45 -11.60 6.36
CA ALA A 312 -21.11 -11.13 5.02
C ALA A 312 -19.71 -10.50 4.90
N GLU A 313 -18.73 -11.04 5.62
CA GLU A 313 -17.32 -10.68 5.45
C GLU A 313 -16.87 -11.07 4.03
N GLU A 314 -17.23 -12.28 3.62
CA GLU A 314 -16.87 -12.91 2.34
C GLU A 314 -17.41 -12.14 1.12
N ARG A 315 -18.45 -11.33 1.37
CA ARG A 315 -19.09 -10.44 0.40
C ARG A 315 -18.54 -9.01 0.45
N GLY A 316 -17.51 -8.75 1.25
CA GLY A 316 -16.77 -7.50 1.29
C GLY A 316 -16.98 -6.68 2.57
N LEU A 317 -16.87 -7.31 3.74
CA LEU A 317 -16.95 -6.67 5.07
C LEU A 317 -18.30 -6.01 5.36
N ILE A 318 -19.39 -6.53 4.81
CA ILE A 318 -20.68 -5.83 4.85
C ILE A 318 -21.18 -5.72 6.30
N GLY A 319 -21.07 -6.78 7.10
CA GLY A 319 -21.50 -6.79 8.50
C GLY A 319 -20.79 -5.78 9.37
N SER A 320 -19.45 -5.78 9.37
CA SER A 320 -18.67 -4.82 10.17
C SER A 320 -18.84 -3.38 9.69
N ARG A 321 -18.89 -3.13 8.37
CA ARG A 321 -19.15 -1.78 7.83
C ARG A 321 -20.51 -1.26 8.21
N SER A 322 -21.54 -2.10 8.13
CA SER A 322 -22.91 -1.73 8.52
C SER A 322 -22.92 -1.29 9.98
N TRP A 323 -22.35 -2.09 10.88
CA TRP A 323 -22.31 -1.75 12.29
C TRP A 323 -21.51 -0.47 12.59
N VAL A 324 -20.31 -0.32 12.01
CA VAL A 324 -19.47 0.88 12.17
C VAL A 324 -20.20 2.15 11.72
N ASN A 325 -20.90 2.08 10.57
CA ASN A 325 -21.66 3.22 10.05
C ASN A 325 -22.84 3.59 10.95
N GLN A 326 -23.52 2.61 11.54
CA GLN A 326 -24.66 2.83 12.42
C GLN A 326 -24.27 3.27 13.84
N ASN A 327 -23.04 2.98 14.28
CA ASN A 327 -22.59 3.18 15.66
C ASN A 327 -21.40 4.16 15.77
N LYS A 328 -21.38 5.22 14.95
CA LYS A 328 -20.27 6.19 14.93
C LYS A 328 -19.99 6.86 16.27
N ASP A 329 -21.02 7.06 17.09
CA ASP A 329 -20.94 7.60 18.45
C ASP A 329 -20.22 6.68 19.44
N LYS A 330 -20.21 5.36 19.18
CA LYS A 330 -19.52 4.36 20.01
C LYS A 330 -18.05 4.20 19.66
N LEU A 331 -17.63 4.52 18.43
CA LEU A 331 -16.26 4.28 17.95
C LEU A 331 -15.16 4.93 18.82
N PRO A 332 -15.32 6.18 19.30
CA PRO A 332 -14.34 6.77 20.23
C PRO A 332 -14.24 6.04 21.58
N LYS A 333 -15.28 5.28 21.98
CA LYS A 333 -15.35 4.53 23.25
C LYS A 333 -14.83 3.10 23.16
N ILE A 334 -14.42 2.65 21.97
CA ILE A 334 -13.80 1.34 21.78
C ILE A 334 -12.31 1.46 22.12
N SER A 335 -11.83 0.76 23.15
CA SER A 335 -10.41 0.72 23.49
C SER A 335 -9.61 0.03 22.38
N ILE A 336 -10.05 -1.17 22.00
CA ILE A 336 -9.41 -2.01 20.98
C ILE A 336 -10.43 -2.96 20.35
N MET A 337 -10.21 -3.33 19.10
CA MET A 337 -10.91 -4.44 18.45
C MET A 337 -9.90 -5.54 18.10
N LEU A 338 -10.10 -6.72 18.67
CA LEU A 338 -9.26 -7.90 18.50
C LEU A 338 -9.98 -8.87 17.56
N ASN A 339 -9.56 -8.90 16.30
CA ASN A 339 -10.17 -9.75 15.28
C ASN A 339 -9.40 -11.05 15.08
N ASN A 340 -10.12 -12.15 14.87
CA ASN A 340 -9.55 -13.41 14.43
C ASN A 340 -10.12 -13.83 13.08
N ASP A 341 -9.26 -13.74 12.07
CA ASP A 341 -9.49 -14.20 10.71
C ASP A 341 -8.12 -14.51 10.09
N SER A 342 -7.49 -15.54 10.66
CA SER A 342 -6.08 -15.85 10.40
C SER A 342 -5.83 -17.36 10.32
N GLY A 343 -6.91 -18.11 10.07
CA GLY A 343 -6.93 -19.57 10.03
C GLY A 343 -6.52 -20.23 11.34
N THR A 344 -6.04 -21.47 11.24
CA THR A 344 -5.95 -22.38 12.40
C THR A 344 -4.65 -22.33 13.19
N ASN A 345 -3.60 -21.71 12.65
CA ASN A 345 -2.32 -21.57 13.35
C ASN A 345 -2.47 -20.79 14.66
N PRO A 346 -1.62 -21.07 15.68
CA PRO A 346 -1.73 -20.42 16.97
C PRO A 346 -1.34 -18.95 16.87
N VAL A 347 -2.08 -18.11 17.60
CA VAL A 347 -1.73 -16.69 17.77
C VAL A 347 -0.53 -16.56 18.71
N ILE A 348 0.53 -15.91 18.22
CA ILE A 348 1.81 -15.81 18.94
C ILE A 348 2.24 -14.37 19.21
N SER A 349 1.68 -13.38 18.53
CA SER A 349 2.00 -11.99 18.86
C SER A 349 0.89 -11.02 18.47
N MET A 350 0.90 -9.86 19.11
CA MET A 350 0.10 -8.69 18.73
C MET A 350 1.04 -7.53 18.39
N GLY A 351 0.96 -7.03 17.16
CA GLY A 351 1.73 -5.87 16.71
C GLY A 351 0.97 -4.58 16.96
N VAL A 352 1.58 -3.62 17.68
CA VAL A 352 0.98 -2.29 17.92
C VAL A 352 1.97 -1.14 17.67
N PRO A 353 1.50 0.05 17.28
CA PRO A 353 2.31 1.26 17.21
C PRO A 353 2.98 1.59 18.54
N LYS A 354 4.13 2.26 18.50
CA LYS A 354 4.89 2.62 19.71
C LYS A 354 4.06 3.27 20.81
N SER A 355 3.18 4.22 20.49
CA SER A 355 2.34 4.90 21.51
C SER A 355 1.42 3.94 22.26
N ILE A 356 0.95 2.89 21.60
CA ILE A 356 0.13 1.83 22.18
C ILE A 356 1.02 0.80 22.88
N TYR A 357 2.19 0.47 22.30
CA TYR A 357 3.15 -0.48 22.85
C TYR A 357 3.54 -0.11 24.29
N GLU A 358 3.91 1.15 24.53
CA GLU A 358 4.33 1.62 25.86
C GLU A 358 3.22 1.46 26.92
N VAL A 359 1.95 1.67 26.52
CA VAL A 359 0.80 1.51 27.41
C VAL A 359 0.47 0.03 27.66
N LEU A 360 0.51 -0.80 26.61
CA LEU A 360 0.12 -2.21 26.70
C LEU A 360 1.21 -3.12 27.25
N LYS A 361 2.49 -2.75 27.15
CA LYS A 361 3.59 -3.61 27.60
C LYS A 361 3.47 -4.06 29.05
N PRO A 362 3.27 -3.18 30.05
CA PRO A 362 3.07 -3.62 31.43
C PRO A 362 1.80 -4.46 31.62
N ILE A 363 0.73 -4.17 30.85
CA ILE A 363 -0.56 -4.87 30.92
C ILE A 363 -0.47 -6.31 30.39
N ILE A 364 0.34 -6.53 29.35
CA ILE A 364 0.49 -7.82 28.64
C ILE A 364 1.63 -8.66 29.21
N THR A 365 2.60 -8.05 29.90
CA THR A 365 3.73 -8.77 30.54
C THR A 365 3.30 -10.00 31.37
N PRO A 366 2.20 -9.97 32.15
CA PRO A 366 1.71 -11.16 32.84
C PRO A 366 1.38 -12.34 31.89
N ILE A 367 0.85 -12.05 30.70
CA ILE A 367 0.54 -13.06 29.67
C ILE A 367 1.83 -13.61 29.06
N GLU A 368 2.81 -12.75 28.76
CA GLU A 368 4.12 -13.18 28.20
C GLU A 368 4.91 -14.08 29.16
N LYS A 369 4.66 -13.97 30.47
CA LYS A 369 5.28 -14.79 31.51
C LYS A 369 4.58 -16.13 31.74
N LEU A 370 3.38 -16.34 31.18
CA LEU A 370 2.71 -17.63 31.26
C LEU A 370 3.47 -18.68 30.46
N GLN A 371 3.51 -19.91 30.98
CA GLN A 371 4.12 -21.05 30.30
C GLN A 371 3.16 -21.65 29.27
N LEU A 372 2.77 -20.82 28.28
CA LEU A 372 1.91 -21.26 27.18
C LEU A 372 2.69 -22.18 26.23
N LYS A 373 1.99 -23.17 25.65
CA LYS A 373 2.56 -24.06 24.62
C LYS A 373 3.15 -23.25 23.45
N TYR A 374 2.47 -22.17 23.07
CA TYR A 374 2.94 -21.21 22.09
C TYR A 374 3.15 -19.85 22.78
N PRO A 375 4.38 -19.42 23.04
CA PRO A 375 4.63 -18.16 23.72
C PRO A 375 4.00 -16.98 22.98
N PHE A 376 3.28 -16.12 23.71
CA PHE A 376 2.69 -14.90 23.18
C PHE A 376 3.58 -13.69 23.49
N GLN A 377 3.68 -12.75 22.55
CA GLN A 377 4.48 -11.53 22.71
C GLN A 377 3.80 -10.27 22.17
N LEU A 378 4.02 -9.14 22.83
CA LEU A 378 3.71 -7.82 22.27
C LEU A 378 4.90 -7.32 21.45
N THR A 379 4.66 -6.83 20.23
CA THR A 379 5.71 -6.29 19.35
C THR A 379 5.39 -4.88 18.88
N GLU A 380 6.41 -4.03 18.77
CA GLU A 380 6.27 -2.70 18.17
C GLU A 380 6.23 -2.79 16.64
N ILE A 381 5.30 -2.06 16.01
CA ILE A 381 5.18 -1.90 14.56
C ILE A 381 5.01 -0.41 14.19
N GLY A 382 5.00 -0.10 12.90
CA GLY A 382 4.61 1.22 12.41
C GLY A 382 3.15 1.57 12.72
N GLN A 383 2.81 2.86 12.58
CA GLN A 383 1.46 3.35 12.83
C GLN A 383 0.40 2.75 11.92
N PHE A 384 -0.83 2.63 12.43
CA PHE A 384 -2.00 2.21 11.65
C PHE A 384 -2.35 3.25 10.58
N ARG A 385 -3.00 2.80 9.50
CA ARG A 385 -3.40 3.67 8.38
C ARG A 385 -4.90 3.59 8.16
N LYS A 386 -5.58 4.74 8.23
CA LYS A 386 -7.04 4.89 8.02
C LYS A 386 -7.41 4.87 6.53
N THR A 387 -6.89 3.92 5.76
CA THR A 387 -7.05 3.87 4.30
C THR A 387 -6.74 2.49 3.74
N GLY A 388 -7.00 2.31 2.44
CA GLY A 388 -6.78 1.08 1.71
C GLY A 388 -7.98 0.13 1.73
N ARG A 389 -7.82 -1.02 1.08
CA ARG A 389 -8.79 -2.11 1.09
C ARG A 389 -8.29 -3.18 2.05
N GLY A 390 -9.00 -3.41 3.14
CA GLY A 390 -8.78 -4.57 3.99
C GLY A 390 -9.52 -5.80 3.49
N GLY A 391 -9.12 -6.96 4.01
CA GLY A 391 -9.74 -8.25 3.75
C GLY A 391 -10.13 -8.97 5.03
N THR A 392 -10.50 -8.21 6.06
CA THR A 392 -11.14 -8.73 7.27
C THR A 392 -11.83 -7.59 8.05
N ASP A 393 -12.71 -7.93 8.98
CA ASP A 393 -13.60 -6.98 9.67
C ASP A 393 -12.90 -5.89 10.48
N SER A 394 -11.68 -6.14 10.98
CA SER A 394 -10.89 -5.12 11.69
C SER A 394 -10.64 -3.88 10.84
N HIS A 395 -10.61 -4.02 9.52
CA HIS A 395 -10.39 -2.91 8.61
C HIS A 395 -11.49 -1.85 8.73
N SER A 396 -12.74 -2.24 8.90
CA SER A 396 -13.87 -1.33 9.07
C SER A 396 -13.67 -0.39 10.28
N PHE A 397 -13.00 -0.88 11.33
CA PHE A 397 -12.68 -0.14 12.54
C PHE A 397 -11.43 0.75 12.38
N VAL A 398 -10.37 0.21 11.76
CA VAL A 398 -9.14 0.97 11.49
C VAL A 398 -9.41 2.21 10.64
N MET A 399 -10.32 2.11 9.65
CA MET A 399 -10.72 3.22 8.79
C MET A 399 -11.29 4.41 9.59
N GLU A 400 -11.97 4.14 10.70
CA GLU A 400 -12.57 5.16 11.58
C GLU A 400 -11.67 5.51 12.79
N GLY A 401 -10.41 5.07 12.78
CA GLY A 401 -9.44 5.41 13.83
C GLY A 401 -9.59 4.59 15.12
N VAL A 402 -10.18 3.39 15.06
CA VAL A 402 -10.20 2.44 16.18
C VAL A 402 -9.00 1.48 16.08
N PRO A 403 -8.20 1.29 17.14
CA PRO A 403 -7.05 0.37 17.19
C PRO A 403 -7.48 -1.06 16.89
N ALA A 404 -7.20 -1.41 15.64
CA ALA A 404 -7.34 -2.68 14.94
C ALA A 404 -6.11 -3.59 14.82
N PRO A 405 -5.31 -3.95 15.84
CA PRO A 405 -4.02 -4.60 15.58
C PRO A 405 -4.19 -5.94 14.85
N TRP A 406 -3.25 -6.24 13.96
CA TRP A 406 -3.12 -7.58 13.39
C TRP A 406 -2.41 -8.49 14.39
N LEU A 407 -3.05 -9.61 14.75
CA LEU A 407 -2.45 -10.64 15.58
C LEU A 407 -1.78 -11.68 14.68
N ARG A 408 -0.48 -11.89 14.86
CA ARG A 408 0.29 -12.81 14.03
C ARG A 408 0.06 -14.25 14.48
N THR A 409 -0.24 -15.11 13.52
CA THR A 409 -0.23 -16.56 13.70
C THR A 409 1.05 -17.17 13.15
N GLN A 410 1.50 -18.28 13.74
CA GLN A 410 2.62 -19.05 13.20
C GLN A 410 2.47 -20.52 13.54
N GLY A 411 2.52 -21.37 12.53
CA GLY A 411 2.42 -22.81 12.70
C GLY A 411 2.54 -23.56 11.38
N PRO A 412 2.32 -24.89 11.38
CA PRO A 412 2.55 -25.74 10.22
C PRO A 412 1.48 -25.55 9.12
N HIS A 413 0.28 -25.05 9.46
CA HIS A 413 -0.80 -24.90 8.49
C HIS A 413 -0.48 -23.84 7.44
N GLN A 414 -0.75 -24.15 6.17
CA GLN A 414 -0.57 -23.23 5.06
C GLN A 414 -1.93 -22.68 4.63
N TYR A 415 -2.32 -21.51 5.13
CA TYR A 415 -3.68 -20.96 4.90
C TYR A 415 -4.12 -20.95 3.43
N GLY A 416 -3.20 -20.68 2.49
CA GLY A 416 -3.49 -20.67 1.05
C GLY A 416 -3.93 -22.02 0.45
N THR A 417 -3.74 -23.14 1.15
CA THR A 417 -4.22 -24.46 0.69
C THR A 417 -5.71 -24.68 0.98
N THR A 418 -6.22 -24.06 2.05
CA THR A 418 -7.62 -24.20 2.50
C THR A 418 -8.47 -23.01 2.10
N TRP A 419 -7.89 -21.81 2.03
CA TRP A 419 -8.59 -20.56 1.74
C TRP A 419 -9.44 -20.64 0.47
N HIS A 420 -10.77 -20.63 0.65
CA HIS A 420 -11.81 -20.76 -0.37
C HIS A 420 -11.67 -22.02 -1.25
N THR A 421 -11.32 -23.15 -0.64
CA THR A 421 -11.15 -24.42 -1.35
C THR A 421 -12.01 -25.54 -0.79
N LEU A 422 -12.11 -26.65 -1.53
CA LEU A 422 -12.75 -27.87 -1.04
C LEU A 422 -12.03 -28.50 0.16
N LEU A 423 -10.81 -28.03 0.48
CA LEU A 423 -10.05 -28.46 1.65
C LEU A 423 -10.34 -27.61 2.88
N ASP A 424 -11.26 -26.63 2.84
CA ASP A 424 -11.64 -25.88 4.05
C ASP A 424 -12.55 -26.69 4.97
N THR A 425 -11.98 -27.75 5.52
CA THR A 425 -12.66 -28.81 6.27
C THR A 425 -12.17 -28.88 7.71
N TYR A 426 -13.02 -29.39 8.59
CA TYR A 426 -12.74 -29.48 10.03
C TYR A 426 -11.43 -30.20 10.35
N ASP A 427 -11.06 -31.22 9.59
CA ASP A 427 -9.83 -32.02 9.74
C ASP A 427 -8.53 -31.23 9.47
N GLN A 428 -8.61 -30.07 8.80
CA GLN A 428 -7.46 -29.17 8.64
C GLN A 428 -7.17 -28.34 9.90
N THR A 429 -8.00 -28.45 10.93
CA THR A 429 -7.86 -27.67 12.15
C THR A 429 -6.74 -28.24 13.03
N ILE A 430 -5.96 -27.37 13.68
CA ILE A 430 -4.98 -27.73 14.71
C ILE A 430 -5.62 -27.51 16.09
N PRO A 431 -6.12 -28.55 16.78
CA PRO A 431 -6.92 -28.40 17.99
C PRO A 431 -6.25 -27.57 19.09
N GLU A 432 -5.00 -27.90 19.42
CA GLU A 432 -4.26 -27.20 20.46
C GLU A 432 -4.01 -25.71 20.16
N ALA A 433 -3.98 -25.33 18.87
CA ALA A 433 -3.77 -23.97 18.45
C ALA A 433 -5.07 -23.15 18.56
N GLN A 434 -6.22 -23.80 18.38
CA GLN A 434 -7.54 -23.23 18.65
C GLN A 434 -7.71 -22.92 20.13
N GLU A 435 -7.43 -23.92 20.98
CA GLU A 435 -7.52 -23.79 22.44
C GLU A 435 -6.58 -22.72 22.98
N HIS A 436 -5.31 -22.75 22.52
CA HIS A 436 -4.32 -21.73 22.85
C HIS A 436 -4.78 -20.32 22.48
N SER A 437 -5.27 -20.14 21.25
CA SER A 437 -5.66 -18.82 20.77
C SER A 437 -6.89 -18.30 21.53
N ALA A 438 -7.89 -19.16 21.78
CA ALA A 438 -9.05 -18.81 22.61
C ALA A 438 -8.65 -18.28 23.99
N LEU A 439 -7.71 -18.95 24.67
CA LEU A 439 -7.17 -18.49 25.95
C LEU A 439 -6.43 -17.15 25.81
N VAL A 440 -5.60 -16.97 24.78
CA VAL A 440 -4.92 -15.69 24.53
C VAL A 440 -5.91 -14.55 24.35
N TYR A 441 -6.98 -14.73 23.56
CA TYR A 441 -8.01 -13.69 23.39
C TYR A 441 -8.75 -13.38 24.69
N ALA A 442 -9.07 -14.39 25.51
CA ALA A 442 -9.69 -14.18 26.82
C ALA A 442 -8.79 -13.33 27.73
N LEU A 443 -7.50 -13.68 27.84
CA LEU A 443 -6.52 -12.97 28.66
C LEU A 443 -6.31 -11.53 28.18
N LEU A 444 -6.16 -11.32 26.86
CA LEU A 444 -6.01 -9.99 26.28
C LEU A 444 -7.24 -9.12 26.54
N ALA A 445 -8.44 -9.66 26.28
CA ALA A 445 -9.68 -8.93 26.49
C ALA A 445 -9.86 -8.53 27.95
N TYR A 446 -9.62 -9.46 28.89
CA TYR A 446 -9.72 -9.19 30.31
C TYR A 446 -8.72 -8.14 30.79
N GLN A 447 -7.44 -8.26 30.43
CA GLN A 447 -6.41 -7.33 30.86
C GLN A 447 -6.65 -5.92 30.31
N ILE A 448 -7.02 -5.80 29.03
CA ILE A 448 -7.27 -4.49 28.39
C ILE A 448 -8.56 -3.87 28.93
N ALA A 449 -9.61 -4.65 29.18
CA ALA A 449 -10.87 -4.15 29.72
C ALA A 449 -10.74 -3.61 31.15
N ASN A 450 -9.70 -4.03 31.89
CA ASN A 450 -9.40 -3.59 33.25
C ASN A 450 -8.33 -2.50 33.36
N MET A 451 -7.87 -1.94 32.23
CA MET A 451 -7.01 -0.76 32.25
C MET A 451 -7.71 0.44 32.91
N GLU A 452 -6.98 1.48 33.30
CA GLU A 452 -7.61 2.71 33.81
C GLU A 452 -8.18 3.56 32.66
N ASN A 453 -7.42 3.69 31.57
CA ASN A 453 -7.79 4.53 30.42
C ASN A 453 -7.93 3.69 29.15
N LEU A 454 -8.66 4.22 28.17
CA LEU A 454 -8.68 3.70 26.81
C LEU A 454 -7.28 3.76 26.18
N ILE A 455 -7.02 2.87 25.22
CA ILE A 455 -5.79 2.91 24.43
C ILE A 455 -5.68 4.26 23.68
N PRO A 456 -4.51 4.92 23.74
CA PRO A 456 -4.31 6.21 23.10
C PRO A 456 -4.49 6.12 21.58
N ARG A 457 -5.19 7.12 21.03
CA ARG A 457 -5.27 7.35 19.58
C ARG A 457 -4.10 8.18 19.07
N GLU A 458 -3.60 9.08 19.91
CA GLU A 458 -2.47 9.94 19.57
C GLU A 458 -1.22 9.09 19.31
N GLY A 459 -0.56 9.37 18.19
CA GLY A 459 0.60 8.61 17.74
C GLY A 459 0.32 7.17 17.29
N ALA A 460 -0.93 6.70 17.33
CA ALA A 460 -1.29 5.34 16.89
C ALA A 460 -1.56 5.27 15.38
N PHE A 461 -2.07 6.36 14.81
CA PHE A 461 -2.42 6.46 13.40
C PHE A 461 -1.50 7.43 12.68
N VAL A 462 -1.21 7.10 11.42
CA VAL A 462 -0.59 8.03 10.49
C VAL A 462 -1.53 9.24 10.31
N PRO A 463 -1.02 10.49 10.39
CA PRO A 463 -1.80 11.70 10.11
C PRO A 463 -2.41 11.73 8.71
N ASP A 464 -3.34 12.65 8.51
CA ASP A 464 -3.88 12.93 7.19
C ASP A 464 -2.77 13.49 6.28
N GLY A 465 -2.71 13.00 5.04
CA GLY A 465 -1.61 13.30 4.12
C GLY A 465 -1.53 12.32 2.94
N ILE A 466 -0.55 12.54 2.08
CA ILE A 466 -0.19 11.62 0.99
C ILE A 466 1.15 10.98 1.31
N TYR A 467 1.18 9.67 1.31
CA TYR A 467 2.36 8.87 1.60
C TYR A 467 2.71 8.01 0.39
N ALA A 468 4.00 7.77 0.17
CA ALA A 468 4.46 6.80 -0.80
C ALA A 468 5.29 5.73 -0.11
N ASP A 469 4.92 4.48 -0.31
CA ASP A 469 5.63 3.31 0.18
C ASP A 469 6.59 2.81 -0.90
N LEU A 470 7.90 2.96 -0.64
CA LEU A 470 8.95 2.51 -1.55
C LEU A 470 9.40 1.12 -1.10
N ASN A 471 9.03 0.10 -1.89
CA ASN A 471 9.51 -1.26 -1.69
C ASN A 471 10.84 -1.43 -2.43
N THR A 472 11.94 -1.55 -1.69
CA THR A 472 13.27 -1.76 -2.27
C THR A 472 13.75 -3.19 -2.08
N ASN A 473 14.88 -3.54 -2.68
CA ASN A 473 15.61 -4.76 -2.35
C ASN A 473 16.25 -4.76 -0.94
N LYS A 474 16.29 -3.61 -0.23
CA LYS A 474 16.76 -3.48 1.16
C LYS A 474 15.65 -3.45 2.21
N GLY A 475 14.40 -3.42 1.79
CA GLY A 475 13.23 -3.29 2.66
C GLY A 475 12.29 -2.19 2.17
N ARG A 476 11.19 -2.00 2.90
CA ARG A 476 10.22 -0.95 2.64
C ARG A 476 10.52 0.26 3.54
N PHE A 477 10.39 1.46 2.98
CA PHE A 477 10.31 2.69 3.75
C PHE A 477 9.18 3.58 3.21
N THR A 478 8.70 4.51 4.02
CA THR A 478 7.58 5.39 3.69
C THR A 478 8.06 6.83 3.63
N ILE A 479 7.68 7.57 2.58
CA ILE A 479 7.83 9.02 2.51
C ILE A 479 6.47 9.70 2.64
N SER A 480 6.42 10.85 3.30
CA SER A 480 5.30 11.79 3.28
C SER A 480 5.55 12.81 2.17
N LEU A 481 4.53 13.13 1.39
CA LEU A 481 4.58 14.10 0.29
C LEU A 481 3.88 15.40 0.70
N ASP A 482 4.57 16.54 0.53
CA ASP A 482 4.00 17.86 0.78
C ASP A 482 3.24 18.37 -0.45
N PHE A 483 2.05 17.82 -0.66
CA PHE A 483 1.20 18.13 -1.79
C PHE A 483 0.50 19.51 -1.69
N GLU A 484 0.56 20.16 -0.52
CA GLU A 484 -0.03 21.49 -0.31
C GLU A 484 0.97 22.60 -0.65
N ASN A 485 2.24 22.49 -0.24
CA ASN A 485 3.25 23.52 -0.48
C ASN A 485 4.11 23.26 -1.73
N ALA A 486 4.29 21.99 -2.11
CA ALA A 486 5.00 21.57 -3.31
C ALA A 486 4.05 20.78 -4.24
N THR A 487 2.91 21.40 -4.55
CA THR A 487 1.79 20.80 -5.28
C THR A 487 2.18 20.19 -6.61
N MET A 488 2.82 20.94 -7.49
CA MET A 488 3.21 20.48 -8.83
C MET A 488 4.27 19.38 -8.74
N THR A 489 5.24 19.53 -7.85
CA THR A 489 6.35 18.58 -7.69
C THR A 489 5.84 17.24 -7.13
N ALA A 490 4.99 17.29 -6.10
CA ALA A 490 4.32 16.13 -5.56
C ALA A 490 3.38 15.48 -6.60
N ALA A 491 2.63 16.28 -7.38
CA ALA A 491 1.77 15.78 -8.45
C ALA A 491 2.57 15.00 -9.49
N ASN A 492 3.71 15.54 -9.94
CA ASN A 492 4.60 14.85 -10.87
C ASN A 492 5.04 13.48 -10.33
N PHE A 493 5.55 13.44 -9.10
CA PHE A 493 6.01 12.19 -8.48
C PHE A 493 4.87 11.17 -8.34
N ILE A 494 3.70 11.60 -7.86
CA ILE A 494 2.51 10.75 -7.70
C ILE A 494 2.04 10.22 -9.06
N GLY A 495 1.90 11.08 -10.06
CA GLY A 495 1.38 10.68 -11.36
C GLY A 495 2.34 9.78 -12.14
N LEU A 496 3.66 9.92 -11.94
CA LEU A 496 4.65 8.98 -12.47
C LEU A 496 4.60 7.63 -11.71
N ALA A 497 4.49 7.64 -10.39
CA ALA A 497 4.37 6.43 -9.58
C ALA A 497 3.10 5.62 -9.92
N GLU A 498 1.97 6.31 -10.18
CA GLU A 498 0.69 5.68 -10.54
C GLU A 498 0.55 5.40 -12.05
N GLY A 499 1.46 5.93 -12.88
CA GLY A 499 1.37 5.86 -14.34
C GLY A 499 0.24 6.70 -14.95
N SER A 500 -0.29 7.69 -14.22
CA SER A 500 -1.43 8.52 -14.66
C SER A 500 -1.04 9.68 -15.57
N ILE A 501 0.24 10.07 -15.59
CA ILE A 501 0.80 11.12 -16.45
C ILE A 501 1.49 10.48 -17.67
N LYS A 502 1.28 11.07 -18.86
CA LYS A 502 1.96 10.65 -20.09
C LYS A 502 3.44 11.05 -20.03
N ASN A 503 4.32 10.14 -20.40
CA ASN A 503 5.76 10.34 -20.46
C ASN A 503 6.36 9.56 -21.64
N ASP A 504 7.63 9.80 -21.94
CA ASP A 504 8.30 9.20 -23.10
C ASP A 504 8.95 7.83 -22.81
N ALA A 505 9.14 7.48 -21.54
CA ALA A 505 9.86 6.28 -21.13
C ALA A 505 8.95 5.04 -21.04
N VAL A 506 7.74 5.19 -20.50
CA VAL A 506 6.78 4.09 -20.31
C VAL A 506 5.39 4.46 -20.82
N GLU A 507 4.65 3.47 -21.28
CA GLU A 507 3.25 3.65 -21.71
C GLU A 507 2.37 4.15 -20.55
N LYS A 508 1.39 5.01 -20.86
CA LYS A 508 0.41 5.50 -19.88
C LYS A 508 -0.31 4.31 -19.22
N GLY A 509 -0.44 4.35 -17.90
CA GLY A 509 -0.97 3.28 -17.07
C GLY A 509 0.09 2.34 -16.49
N LYS A 510 1.36 2.43 -16.93
CA LYS A 510 2.47 1.69 -16.31
C LYS A 510 3.19 2.57 -15.27
N PRO A 511 3.43 2.06 -14.04
CA PRO A 511 4.22 2.77 -13.04
C PRO A 511 5.65 3.07 -13.51
N TYR A 512 6.03 4.35 -13.51
CA TYR A 512 7.32 4.81 -14.04
C TYR A 512 8.52 4.35 -13.21
N TYR A 513 8.40 4.38 -11.87
CA TYR A 513 9.50 4.12 -10.95
C TYR A 513 9.76 2.63 -10.66
N ASN A 514 8.93 1.73 -11.20
CA ASN A 514 9.11 0.30 -10.96
C ASN A 514 10.40 -0.20 -11.63
N GLY A 515 11.31 -0.74 -10.83
CA GLY A 515 12.62 -1.19 -11.26
C GLY A 515 13.68 -0.09 -11.30
N SER A 516 13.34 1.18 -11.01
CA SER A 516 14.32 2.27 -10.94
C SER A 516 15.45 1.93 -9.98
N ILE A 517 16.68 2.30 -10.35
CA ILE A 517 17.86 2.11 -9.51
C ILE A 517 18.19 3.37 -8.71
N TRP A 518 18.84 3.18 -7.57
CA TRP A 518 19.57 4.24 -6.86
C TRP A 518 20.89 4.49 -7.59
N HIS A 519 20.85 5.28 -8.65
CA HIS A 519 21.99 5.50 -9.56
C HIS A 519 23.12 6.33 -8.95
N ARG A 520 22.83 7.11 -7.90
CA ARG A 520 23.84 7.90 -7.18
C ARG A 520 23.63 7.86 -5.68
N VAL A 521 24.65 7.42 -4.95
CA VAL A 521 24.67 7.37 -3.47
C VAL A 521 25.96 8.03 -3.00
N VAL A 522 25.84 9.18 -2.34
CA VAL A 522 26.98 9.94 -1.81
C VAL A 522 26.89 9.95 -0.29
N ALA A 523 27.81 9.24 0.37
CA ALA A 523 27.81 9.06 1.82
C ALA A 523 27.71 10.40 2.57
N GLY A 524 26.78 10.45 3.55
CA GLY A 524 26.46 11.66 4.32
C GLY A 524 25.75 12.75 3.52
N HIS A 525 25.74 12.72 2.18
CA HIS A 525 25.13 13.76 1.34
C HIS A 525 23.68 13.43 0.97
N VAL A 526 23.47 12.65 -0.10
CA VAL A 526 22.15 12.25 -0.60
C VAL A 526 22.22 10.86 -1.24
N ILE A 527 21.09 10.16 -1.26
CA ILE A 527 20.82 9.07 -2.20
C ILE A 527 19.84 9.57 -3.26
N GLN A 528 20.06 9.24 -4.52
CA GLN A 528 19.30 9.75 -5.67
C GLN A 528 18.86 8.60 -6.58
N ALA A 529 17.61 8.67 -7.02
CA ALA A 529 16.93 7.71 -7.88
C ALA A 529 15.99 8.43 -8.87
N GLY A 530 15.18 7.67 -9.60
CA GLY A 530 14.11 8.18 -10.45
C GLY A 530 14.43 8.21 -11.94
N MET A 531 15.47 7.51 -12.38
CA MET A 531 15.63 7.09 -13.77
C MET A 531 14.73 5.88 -14.06
N PRO A 532 14.04 5.82 -15.20
CA PRO A 532 13.14 4.71 -15.54
C PRO A 532 13.95 3.46 -15.88
N ASN A 533 13.39 2.29 -15.60
CA ASN A 533 14.00 1.02 -15.99
C ASN A 533 13.45 0.56 -17.34
N THR A 534 14.13 0.92 -18.43
CA THR A 534 13.71 0.64 -19.82
C THR A 534 14.89 0.16 -20.65
N GLU A 535 14.62 -0.55 -21.76
CA GLU A 535 15.66 -1.00 -22.70
C GLU A 535 16.36 0.16 -23.42
N LYS A 536 15.65 1.28 -23.61
CA LYS A 536 16.21 2.53 -24.13
C LYS A 536 16.79 3.37 -22.99
N GLU A 537 17.92 4.02 -23.24
CA GLU A 537 18.53 4.96 -22.29
C GLU A 537 17.68 6.24 -22.19
N PHE A 538 16.96 6.39 -21.08
CA PHE A 538 16.23 7.62 -20.73
C PHE A 538 16.78 8.17 -19.42
N GLU A 539 17.09 9.48 -19.40
CA GLU A 539 17.52 10.17 -18.18
C GLU A 539 16.37 10.80 -17.39
N GLY A 540 15.15 10.81 -17.96
CA GLY A 540 13.98 11.45 -17.37
C GLY A 540 12.67 11.13 -18.10
N PRO A 541 11.59 11.86 -17.83
CA PRO A 541 10.25 11.52 -18.32
C PRO A 541 9.93 12.08 -19.72
N GLY A 542 10.88 12.77 -20.37
CA GLY A 542 10.66 13.42 -21.67
C GLY A 542 10.12 14.85 -21.60
N TYR A 543 9.91 15.37 -20.40
CA TYR A 543 9.50 16.75 -20.15
C TYR A 543 10.26 17.35 -18.96
N GLN A 544 10.19 18.68 -18.84
CA GLN A 544 10.76 19.43 -17.73
C GLN A 544 9.75 20.42 -17.15
N PHE A 545 9.88 20.75 -15.87
CA PHE A 545 9.03 21.73 -15.19
C PHE A 545 9.84 22.59 -14.20
N PRO A 546 9.33 23.80 -13.85
CA PRO A 546 10.04 24.71 -12.97
C PRO A 546 10.12 24.23 -11.52
N ASN A 547 11.04 24.84 -10.77
CA ASN A 547 11.13 24.67 -9.32
C ASN A 547 9.89 25.23 -8.62
N GLU A 548 9.47 24.51 -7.60
CA GLU A 548 8.43 24.93 -6.65
C GLU A 548 9.10 25.12 -5.29
N ILE A 549 9.50 26.37 -5.00
CA ILE A 549 10.24 26.72 -3.80
C ILE A 549 9.27 27.33 -2.78
N TYR A 550 9.20 26.71 -1.60
CA TYR A 550 8.45 27.23 -0.47
C TYR A 550 9.39 27.58 0.68
N SER A 551 9.34 28.82 1.18
CA SER A 551 10.28 29.34 2.18
C SER A 551 10.16 28.67 3.56
N GLY A 552 9.05 27.99 3.84
CA GLY A 552 8.86 27.22 5.08
C GLY A 552 9.44 25.80 5.03
N LEU A 553 9.98 25.37 3.88
CA LEU A 553 10.60 24.06 3.71
C LEU A 553 12.12 24.19 3.64
N SER A 554 12.84 23.27 4.31
CA SER A 554 14.31 23.28 4.35
C SER A 554 14.89 21.87 4.36
N HIS A 555 16.00 21.67 3.68
CA HIS A 555 16.79 20.44 3.67
C HIS A 555 17.64 20.26 4.96
N SER A 556 17.26 20.88 6.07
CA SER A 556 18.07 21.03 7.30
C SER A 556 18.38 19.76 8.09
N LYS A 557 17.89 18.59 7.66
CA LYS A 557 18.12 17.31 8.33
C LYS A 557 18.17 16.13 7.35
N ALA A 558 18.54 14.96 7.84
CA ALA A 558 18.42 13.71 7.09
C ALA A 558 16.94 13.34 6.85
N GLY A 559 16.69 12.62 5.77
CA GLY A 559 15.36 12.16 5.38
C GLY A 559 14.53 13.19 4.62
N MET A 560 15.07 14.33 4.20
CA MET A 560 14.33 15.32 3.39
C MET A 560 14.29 14.89 1.92
N LEU A 561 13.13 14.97 1.27
CA LEU A 561 12.90 14.54 -0.11
C LEU A 561 12.91 15.74 -1.07
N GLY A 562 13.91 15.80 -1.95
CA GLY A 562 14.08 16.86 -2.94
C GLY A 562 14.05 16.35 -4.38
N MET A 563 13.63 17.21 -5.31
CA MET A 563 13.66 16.92 -6.75
C MET A 563 15.04 17.29 -7.30
N ALA A 564 15.69 16.35 -7.99
CA ALA A 564 16.94 16.61 -8.67
C ALA A 564 16.70 17.40 -9.96
N ASN A 565 17.57 18.36 -10.25
CA ASN A 565 17.54 19.15 -11.47
C ASN A 565 18.95 19.55 -11.91
N ALA A 566 19.11 19.93 -13.17
CA ALA A 566 20.32 20.57 -13.70
C ALA A 566 20.30 22.11 -13.53
N GLY A 567 19.19 22.63 -13.02
CA GLY A 567 18.90 24.04 -12.81
C GLY A 567 17.41 24.30 -12.61
N PRO A 568 17.01 25.53 -12.22
CA PRO A 568 15.66 25.83 -11.71
C PRO A 568 14.45 25.52 -12.61
N LEU A 569 14.66 25.25 -13.90
CA LEU A 569 13.59 24.95 -14.87
C LEU A 569 13.61 23.51 -15.40
N THR A 570 14.41 22.64 -14.77
CA THR A 570 14.77 21.33 -15.33
C THR A 570 14.38 20.16 -14.43
N ASN A 571 13.39 20.34 -13.55
CA ASN A 571 12.86 19.21 -12.78
C ASN A 571 12.24 18.19 -13.74
N GLY A 572 12.40 16.91 -13.43
CA GLY A 572 11.88 15.80 -14.21
C GLY A 572 11.37 14.71 -13.30
N SER A 573 11.94 13.51 -13.39
CA SER A 573 11.52 12.36 -12.58
C SER A 573 12.49 12.04 -11.44
N GLN A 574 13.73 12.53 -11.51
CA GLN A 574 14.79 12.17 -10.57
C GLN A 574 14.63 12.88 -9.24
N PHE A 575 14.68 12.14 -8.13
CA PHE A 575 14.53 12.67 -6.78
C PHE A 575 15.67 12.17 -5.90
N TYR A 576 15.86 12.82 -4.75
CA TYR A 576 16.86 12.45 -3.77
C TYR A 576 16.34 12.52 -2.34
N ILE A 577 16.98 11.76 -1.45
CA ILE A 577 16.76 11.78 -0.01
C ILE A 577 18.06 12.21 0.66
N THR A 578 18.00 13.21 1.54
CA THR A 578 19.16 13.70 2.29
C THR A 578 19.63 12.69 3.35
N LEU A 579 20.94 12.57 3.54
CA LEU A 579 21.55 11.77 4.60
C LEU A 579 22.09 12.62 5.77
N GLY A 580 21.79 13.92 5.77
CA GLY A 580 22.22 14.92 6.77
C GLY A 580 21.66 16.30 6.43
N ASP A 581 22.10 17.34 7.16
CA ASP A 581 21.73 18.74 6.85
C ASP A 581 22.30 19.16 5.48
N ARG A 582 21.40 19.54 4.58
CA ARG A 582 21.68 20.05 3.23
C ARG A 582 20.95 21.36 2.96
N SER A 583 20.71 22.18 3.98
CA SER A 583 20.08 23.51 3.87
C SER A 583 20.71 24.43 2.80
N TYR A 584 21.96 24.19 2.42
CA TYR A 584 22.57 24.89 1.28
C TYR A 584 21.93 24.58 -0.10
N LEU A 585 21.08 23.55 -0.19
CA LEU A 585 20.24 23.25 -1.35
C LEU A 585 18.95 24.07 -1.39
N ASP A 586 18.56 24.70 -0.27
CA ASP A 586 17.34 25.49 -0.17
C ASP A 586 17.34 26.64 -1.19
N GLY A 587 16.16 26.91 -1.75
CA GLY A 587 15.97 27.91 -2.81
C GLY A 587 16.35 27.45 -4.21
N ASN A 588 17.12 26.35 -4.36
CA ASN A 588 17.60 25.87 -5.66
C ASN A 588 16.98 24.54 -6.09
N TYR A 589 16.41 23.79 -5.15
CA TYR A 589 15.76 22.50 -5.42
C TYR A 589 14.39 22.46 -4.73
N ALA A 590 13.40 21.92 -5.44
CA ALA A 590 12.07 21.74 -4.87
C ALA A 590 12.11 20.66 -3.79
N LEU A 591 11.81 21.03 -2.55
CA LEU A 591 11.61 20.10 -1.45
C LEU A 591 10.12 19.75 -1.41
N PHE A 592 9.78 18.47 -1.48
CA PHE A 592 8.40 18.03 -1.66
C PHE A 592 7.99 16.89 -0.74
N GLY A 593 8.75 16.63 0.33
CA GLY A 593 8.42 15.61 1.30
C GLY A 593 9.54 15.27 2.26
N PHE A 594 9.36 14.18 3.00
CA PHE A 594 10.36 13.62 3.90
C PHE A 594 10.10 12.13 4.16
N VAL A 595 11.11 11.39 4.64
CA VAL A 595 11.00 10.01 5.11
C VAL A 595 10.19 9.98 6.41
N TYR A 596 9.00 9.41 6.33
CA TYR A 596 8.07 9.27 7.44
C TYR A 596 8.44 8.07 8.34
N ASP A 597 8.83 6.96 7.71
CA ASP A 597 9.19 5.71 8.39
C ASP A 597 10.23 4.94 7.57
N GLY A 598 11.08 4.14 8.23
CA GLY A 598 12.11 3.31 7.58
C GLY A 598 13.42 4.04 7.24
N MET A 599 13.84 5.02 8.05
CA MET A 599 15.14 5.68 7.86
C MET A 599 16.33 4.70 7.99
N ASP A 600 16.18 3.61 8.75
CA ASP A 600 17.18 2.55 8.84
C ASP A 600 17.34 1.79 7.49
N VAL A 601 16.25 1.64 6.73
CA VAL A 601 16.27 1.08 5.37
C VAL A 601 16.95 2.05 4.42
N VAL A 602 16.61 3.34 4.49
CA VAL A 602 17.26 4.40 3.70
C VAL A 602 18.78 4.39 3.91
N ASN A 603 19.25 4.23 5.15
CA ASN A 603 20.68 4.16 5.47
C ASN A 603 21.38 2.88 4.99
N LYS A 604 20.65 1.82 4.64
CA LYS A 604 21.20 0.56 4.10
C LYS A 604 21.33 0.56 2.57
N ILE A 605 20.77 1.56 1.89
CA ILE A 605 20.79 1.67 0.42
C ILE A 605 22.21 1.99 -0.05
N VAL A 606 22.66 1.25 -1.06
CA VAL A 606 23.91 1.46 -1.78
C VAL A 606 23.65 1.68 -3.27
N GLN A 607 24.62 2.22 -3.99
CA GLN A 607 24.48 2.47 -5.43
C GLN A 607 24.16 1.16 -6.18
N GLY A 608 23.16 1.22 -7.06
CA GLY A 608 22.68 0.07 -7.84
C GLY A 608 21.55 -0.74 -7.17
N ASP A 609 21.19 -0.44 -5.92
CA ASP A 609 19.98 -1.00 -5.31
C ASP A 609 18.72 -0.58 -6.09
N THR A 610 17.65 -1.38 -5.99
CA THR A 610 16.46 -1.23 -6.82
C THR A 610 15.23 -0.86 -6.01
N ILE A 611 14.43 0.05 -6.57
CA ILE A 611 13.03 0.28 -6.20
C ILE A 611 12.20 -0.75 -6.96
N LYS A 612 11.65 -1.73 -6.25
CA LYS A 612 10.77 -2.76 -6.83
C LYS A 612 9.42 -2.17 -7.19
N SER A 613 8.85 -1.37 -6.29
CA SER A 613 7.59 -0.66 -6.52
C SER A 613 7.42 0.55 -5.62
N ILE A 614 6.60 1.49 -6.06
CA ILE A 614 6.09 2.60 -5.25
C ILE A 614 4.57 2.50 -5.17
N SER A 615 4.00 2.61 -3.98
CA SER A 615 2.53 2.63 -3.79
C SER A 615 2.09 3.90 -3.08
N ILE A 616 1.13 4.62 -3.68
CA ILE A 616 0.62 5.88 -3.13
C ILE A 616 -0.57 5.61 -2.21
N THR A 617 -0.49 6.15 -1.00
CA THR A 617 -1.50 6.07 0.03
C THR A 617 -2.02 7.47 0.34
N ARG A 618 -3.34 7.68 0.26
CA ARG A 618 -3.99 8.96 0.60
C ARG A 618 -4.84 8.79 1.85
N ILE A 619 -4.70 9.69 2.82
CA ILE A 619 -5.42 9.68 4.11
C ILE A 619 -6.02 11.06 4.33
N GLY A 620 -7.32 11.13 4.57
CA GLY A 620 -8.05 12.39 4.76
C GLY A 620 -8.64 12.98 3.48
N GLU A 621 -9.60 13.89 3.62
CA GLU A 621 -10.39 14.43 2.51
C GLU A 621 -9.53 15.16 1.46
N LYS A 622 -8.68 16.09 1.90
CA LYS A 622 -7.78 16.85 1.01
C LYS A 622 -6.88 15.91 0.18
N ALA A 623 -6.24 14.95 0.84
CA ALA A 623 -5.38 13.97 0.19
C ALA A 623 -6.15 13.09 -0.80
N ASN A 624 -7.34 12.61 -0.41
CA ASN A 624 -8.20 11.79 -1.27
C ASN A 624 -8.65 12.53 -2.54
N ASN A 625 -8.95 13.82 -2.42
CA ASN A 625 -9.33 14.69 -3.54
C ASN A 625 -8.12 15.07 -4.43
N PHE A 626 -6.89 14.86 -3.95
CA PHE A 626 -5.67 15.07 -4.74
C PHE A 626 -5.43 13.91 -5.72
N LYS A 627 -6.19 13.92 -6.82
CA LYS A 627 -6.04 13.00 -7.95
C LYS A 627 -5.26 13.68 -9.07
N VAL A 628 -4.22 13.00 -9.55
CA VAL A 628 -3.36 13.51 -10.61
C VAL A 628 -3.68 12.81 -11.92
N THR A 629 -4.00 13.60 -12.93
CA THR A 629 -4.18 13.21 -14.33
C THR A 629 -3.14 13.91 -15.20
N ASP A 630 -2.95 13.40 -16.42
CA ASP A 630 -2.09 14.05 -17.41
C ASP A 630 -2.50 15.50 -17.66
N GLU A 631 -3.81 15.75 -17.79
CA GLU A 631 -4.38 17.08 -18.04
C GLU A 631 -4.20 18.01 -16.83
N SER A 632 -4.48 17.53 -15.62
CA SER A 632 -4.31 18.34 -14.41
C SER A 632 -2.86 18.72 -14.18
N PHE A 633 -1.92 17.80 -14.45
CA PHE A 633 -0.49 18.07 -14.30
C PHE A 633 0.01 19.08 -15.33
N LYS A 634 -0.35 18.93 -16.61
CA LYS A 634 0.00 19.91 -17.65
C LYS A 634 -0.48 21.31 -17.31
N LYS A 635 -1.70 21.44 -16.79
CA LYS A 635 -2.24 22.72 -16.34
C LYS A 635 -1.39 23.34 -15.22
N MET A 636 -0.97 22.55 -14.22
CA MET A 636 -0.08 23.02 -13.16
C MET A 636 1.26 23.53 -13.72
N VAL A 637 1.85 22.79 -14.66
CA VAL A 637 3.12 23.18 -15.32
C VAL A 637 2.95 24.47 -16.13
N GLU A 638 1.86 24.62 -16.88
CA GLU A 638 1.56 25.85 -17.62
C GLU A 638 1.40 27.06 -16.70
N GLU A 639 0.66 26.91 -15.59
CA GLU A 639 0.48 27.96 -14.59
C GLU A 639 1.80 28.33 -13.92
N ALA A 640 2.63 27.35 -13.56
CA ALA A 640 3.94 27.58 -12.97
C ALA A 640 4.87 28.31 -13.95
N ASN A 641 4.91 27.91 -15.23
CA ASN A 641 5.70 28.58 -16.25
C ASN A 641 5.24 30.03 -16.49
N LYS A 642 3.93 30.30 -16.46
CA LYS A 642 3.40 31.67 -16.53
C LYS A 642 3.89 32.53 -15.36
N LYS A 643 3.88 31.99 -14.14
CA LYS A 643 4.40 32.69 -12.95
C LYS A 643 5.89 32.98 -13.08
N VAL A 644 6.68 31.98 -13.48
CA VAL A 644 8.12 32.15 -13.72
C VAL A 644 8.40 33.25 -14.73
N LYS A 645 7.68 33.24 -15.87
CA LYS A 645 7.83 34.28 -16.90
C LYS A 645 7.49 35.67 -16.37
N ALA A 646 6.37 35.82 -15.65
CA ALA A 646 5.98 37.10 -15.06
C ALA A 646 7.00 37.60 -14.02
N GLU A 647 7.55 36.71 -13.20
CA GLU A 647 8.62 37.06 -12.26
C GLU A 647 9.88 37.50 -12.99
N GLN A 648 10.30 36.79 -14.05
CA GLN A 648 11.47 37.15 -14.86
C GLN A 648 11.28 38.53 -15.51
N GLU A 649 10.10 38.82 -16.05
CA GLU A 649 9.77 40.13 -16.63
C GLU A 649 9.82 41.25 -15.59
N LYS A 650 9.22 41.03 -14.41
CA LYS A 650 9.29 41.97 -13.28
C LYS A 650 10.73 42.22 -12.84
N LYS A 651 11.52 41.15 -12.72
CA LYS A 651 12.94 41.21 -12.34
C LYS A 651 13.75 42.02 -13.36
N ALA A 652 13.55 41.78 -14.65
CA ALA A 652 14.22 42.53 -15.71
C ALA A 652 13.89 44.04 -15.67
N ILE A 653 12.65 44.41 -15.32
CA ILE A 653 12.26 45.82 -15.15
C ILE A 653 12.99 46.44 -13.94
N GLU A 654 13.00 45.76 -12.79
CA GLU A 654 13.68 46.22 -11.57
C GLU A 654 15.19 46.38 -11.80
N GLU A 655 15.84 45.43 -12.49
CA GLU A 655 17.24 45.51 -12.86
C GLU A 655 17.51 46.72 -13.76
N ASN A 656 16.71 46.94 -14.80
CA ASN A 656 16.88 48.10 -15.69
C ASN A 656 16.73 49.44 -14.95
N ILE A 657 15.77 49.55 -14.03
CA ILE A 657 15.61 50.75 -13.18
C ILE A 657 16.86 50.95 -12.31
N TRP A 658 17.37 49.88 -11.70
CA TRP A 658 18.55 49.96 -10.85
C TRP A 658 19.81 50.31 -11.65
N ILE A 659 20.01 49.72 -12.83
CA ILE A 659 21.13 50.01 -13.73
C ILE A 659 21.13 51.50 -14.09
N ASN A 660 20.00 52.03 -14.58
CA ASN A 660 19.86 53.43 -14.98
C ASN A 660 20.09 54.40 -13.82
N LYS A 661 19.77 53.99 -12.58
CA LYS A 661 19.99 54.80 -11.38
C LYS A 661 21.46 54.85 -10.95
N ASN A 662 22.18 53.74 -11.05
CA ASN A 662 23.54 53.61 -10.47
C ASN A 662 24.66 53.85 -11.48
N TYR A 663 24.40 53.74 -12.78
CA TYR A 663 25.41 53.87 -13.83
C TYR A 663 24.95 54.87 -14.90
N SER A 664 25.72 55.94 -15.09
CA SER A 664 25.47 56.97 -16.09
C SER A 664 26.57 57.02 -17.16
N GLY A 665 26.18 57.37 -18.39
CA GLY A 665 27.09 57.45 -19.53
C GLY A 665 27.55 56.09 -20.06
N LEU A 666 26.70 55.06 -19.96
CA LEU A 666 26.96 53.75 -20.57
C LEU A 666 26.75 53.84 -22.08
N ILE A 667 27.65 53.21 -22.84
CA ILE A 667 27.56 53.01 -24.28
C ILE A 667 26.94 51.64 -24.53
N LYS A 668 25.89 51.57 -25.34
CA LYS A 668 25.22 50.32 -25.69
C LYS A 668 25.72 49.81 -27.04
N THR A 669 26.15 48.54 -27.09
CA THR A 669 26.51 47.85 -28.34
C THR A 669 25.27 47.38 -29.09
N ASP A 670 25.43 47.04 -30.37
CA ASP A 670 24.36 46.43 -31.19
C ASP A 670 23.91 45.07 -30.63
N SER A 671 24.81 44.35 -29.97
CA SER A 671 24.51 43.09 -29.27
C SER A 671 23.72 43.30 -27.96
N GLY A 672 23.62 44.54 -27.47
CA GLY A 672 22.84 44.90 -26.28
C GLY A 672 23.64 44.99 -24.98
N ILE A 673 24.97 44.80 -25.04
CA ILE A 673 25.89 45.00 -23.91
C ILE A 673 25.98 46.49 -23.62
N GLN A 674 25.96 46.88 -22.35
CA GLN A 674 26.19 48.28 -21.96
C GLN A 674 27.54 48.39 -21.25
N TYR A 675 28.42 49.29 -21.66
CA TYR A 675 29.75 49.41 -21.06
C TYR A 675 30.19 50.87 -20.86
N LYS A 676 31.20 51.07 -20.02
CA LYS A 676 31.87 52.36 -19.86
C LYS A 676 33.36 52.15 -19.59
N ILE A 677 34.19 52.92 -20.28
CA ILE A 677 35.64 52.91 -20.11
C ILE A 677 35.96 53.70 -18.84
N LEU A 678 36.65 53.04 -17.90
CA LEU A 678 37.11 53.65 -16.65
C LEU A 678 38.56 54.14 -16.78
N GLN A 679 39.40 53.40 -17.50
CA GLN A 679 40.78 53.75 -17.78
C GLN A 679 41.08 53.39 -19.22
N GLN A 680 41.64 54.33 -19.98
CA GLN A 680 41.93 54.13 -21.39
C GLN A 680 43.25 53.39 -21.58
N GLY A 681 43.23 52.31 -22.38
CA GLY A 681 44.43 51.57 -22.74
C GLY A 681 45.22 52.24 -23.87
N SER A 682 46.46 51.79 -24.06
CA SER A 682 47.38 52.27 -25.09
C SER A 682 47.53 51.27 -26.24
N GLY A 683 47.87 51.77 -27.43
CA GLY A 683 48.14 50.93 -28.61
C GLY A 683 46.92 50.59 -29.47
N GLU A 684 47.10 49.63 -30.37
CA GLU A 684 46.07 49.09 -31.26
C GLU A 684 45.21 48.04 -30.54
N LYS A 685 44.09 47.65 -31.17
CA LYS A 685 43.24 46.57 -30.66
C LYS A 685 43.98 45.23 -30.73
N LEU A 686 43.71 44.34 -29.78
CA LEU A 686 44.36 43.04 -29.70
C LEU A 686 43.84 42.11 -30.83
N SER A 687 44.77 41.58 -31.64
CA SER A 687 44.47 40.64 -32.71
C SER A 687 44.19 39.22 -32.19
N VAL A 688 43.42 38.44 -32.95
CA VAL A 688 43.13 37.02 -32.65
C VAL A 688 44.43 36.22 -32.48
N GLY A 689 44.48 35.37 -31.46
CA GLY A 689 45.64 34.55 -31.13
C GLY A 689 46.64 35.18 -30.16
N ILE A 690 46.55 36.49 -29.89
CA ILE A 690 47.35 37.14 -28.84
C ILE A 690 46.85 36.71 -27.47
N SER A 691 47.78 36.38 -26.57
CA SER A 691 47.48 36.07 -25.17
C SER A 691 47.82 37.26 -24.30
N VAL A 692 46.84 37.71 -23.52
CA VAL A 692 46.98 38.82 -22.55
C VAL A 692 46.60 38.33 -21.16
N LYS A 693 47.15 38.99 -20.15
CA LYS A 693 46.80 38.72 -18.77
C LYS A 693 45.66 39.64 -18.34
N ILE A 694 44.58 39.03 -17.87
CA ILE A 694 43.37 39.76 -17.47
C ILE A 694 42.89 39.35 -16.08
N LYS A 695 42.14 40.23 -15.45
CA LYS A 695 41.36 39.94 -14.23
C LYS A 695 40.02 40.64 -14.30
N TYR A 696 39.01 40.08 -13.64
CA TYR A 696 37.73 40.76 -13.51
C TYR A 696 37.06 40.50 -12.16
N ALA A 697 36.32 41.50 -11.69
CA ALA A 697 35.32 41.34 -10.63
C ALA A 697 33.93 41.40 -11.26
N GLY A 698 32.98 40.66 -10.74
CA GLY A 698 31.61 40.66 -11.22
C GLY A 698 30.58 40.68 -10.11
N LYS A 699 29.36 41.09 -10.46
CA LYS A 699 28.19 41.05 -9.59
C LYS A 699 27.01 40.51 -10.36
N ILE A 700 26.26 39.62 -9.75
CA ILE A 700 24.93 39.25 -10.22
C ILE A 700 23.97 40.31 -9.68
N LEU A 701 23.31 41.06 -10.57
CA LEU A 701 22.57 42.26 -10.16
C LEU A 701 21.33 41.94 -9.34
N ILE A 702 20.67 40.81 -9.63
CA ILE A 702 19.45 40.40 -8.96
C ILE A 702 19.65 39.91 -7.51
N ASP A 703 20.67 39.09 -7.27
CA ASP A 703 20.94 38.50 -5.96
C ASP A 703 21.98 39.30 -5.16
N LYS A 704 22.56 40.34 -5.78
CA LYS A 704 23.63 41.20 -5.26
C LYS A 704 24.89 40.45 -4.84
N SER A 705 25.03 39.20 -5.29
CA SER A 705 26.20 38.40 -5.00
C SER A 705 27.35 38.83 -5.90
N SER A 706 28.55 38.85 -5.33
CA SER A 706 29.78 39.19 -6.04
C SER A 706 30.54 37.91 -6.39
N PHE A 707 31.29 37.97 -7.48
CA PHE A 707 32.18 36.92 -7.93
C PHE A 707 33.44 37.51 -8.56
N VAL A 708 34.45 36.68 -8.75
CA VAL A 708 35.73 37.12 -9.31
C VAL A 708 36.27 36.10 -10.29
N SER A 709 37.18 36.53 -11.17
CA SER A 709 37.97 35.63 -12.01
C SER A 709 38.88 34.75 -11.16
N THR A 710 39.03 33.49 -11.56
CA THR A 710 39.98 32.54 -10.97
C THR A 710 41.13 32.26 -11.92
N ALA A 711 42.26 31.78 -11.40
CA ALA A 711 43.39 31.32 -12.21
C ALA A 711 43.04 30.11 -13.11
N GLU A 712 41.89 29.46 -12.87
CA GLU A 712 41.37 28.36 -13.70
C GLU A 712 40.66 28.94 -14.94
N GLU A 713 41.45 29.48 -15.88
CA GLU A 713 40.97 30.03 -17.15
C GLU A 713 39.93 31.15 -16.98
N GLY A 714 39.97 31.87 -15.86
CA GLY A 714 39.03 32.96 -15.60
C GLY A 714 37.63 32.50 -15.25
N LYS A 715 37.40 31.23 -14.92
CA LYS A 715 36.09 30.74 -14.48
C LYS A 715 35.61 31.49 -13.23
N PRO A 716 34.38 32.03 -13.21
CA PRO A 716 33.92 32.81 -12.07
C PRO A 716 33.68 31.95 -10.83
N ASN A 717 34.05 32.46 -9.66
CA ASN A 717 33.77 31.82 -8.37
C ASN A 717 33.61 32.87 -7.26
N PHE A 718 33.18 32.44 -6.07
CA PHE A 718 33.24 33.29 -4.89
C PHE A 718 34.67 33.78 -4.63
N GLY A 719 34.81 35.04 -4.26
CA GLY A 719 36.09 35.63 -3.86
C GLY A 719 36.00 37.14 -3.69
N GLU A 720 36.94 37.69 -2.93
CA GLU A 720 37.06 39.14 -2.71
C GLU A 720 38.05 39.78 -3.71
N THR A 721 39.08 39.04 -4.12
CA THR A 721 40.15 39.54 -4.99
C THR A 721 40.18 38.76 -6.31
N PRO A 722 40.03 39.45 -7.46
CA PRO A 722 40.23 38.86 -8.79
C PRO A 722 41.62 38.28 -8.98
N GLN A 723 41.68 37.02 -9.43
CA GLN A 723 42.92 36.37 -9.84
C GLN A 723 43.19 36.66 -11.32
N GLU A 724 44.46 36.89 -11.63
CA GLU A 724 44.95 37.05 -12.98
C GLU A 724 44.95 35.71 -13.70
N PHE A 725 44.55 35.70 -14.97
CA PHE A 725 44.61 34.52 -15.82
C PHE A 725 44.99 34.92 -17.24
N LEU A 726 45.53 33.95 -17.99
CA LEU A 726 45.88 34.13 -19.39
C LEU A 726 44.63 33.98 -20.25
N TYR A 727 44.34 34.99 -21.06
CA TYR A 727 43.23 34.99 -22.01
C TYR A 727 43.76 35.17 -23.43
N THR A 728 43.51 34.18 -24.28
CA THR A 728 43.93 34.21 -25.67
C THR A 728 42.76 34.66 -26.54
N ILE A 729 42.90 35.80 -27.23
CA ILE A 729 41.84 36.42 -28.02
C ILE A 729 41.31 35.45 -29.09
N GLY A 730 40.01 35.17 -29.05
CA GLY A 730 39.33 34.25 -29.97
C GLY A 730 39.40 32.77 -29.59
N ILE A 731 40.26 32.39 -28.64
CA ILE A 731 40.46 31.00 -28.20
C ILE A 731 39.86 30.77 -26.80
N THR A 732 40.28 31.55 -25.80
CA THR A 732 39.70 31.47 -24.45
C THR A 732 38.25 31.97 -24.48
N LYS A 733 37.36 31.30 -23.74
CA LYS A 733 35.93 31.63 -23.68
C LYS A 733 35.50 31.78 -22.23
N ILE A 734 34.92 32.92 -21.88
CA ILE A 734 34.27 33.15 -20.58
C ILE A 734 32.76 33.11 -20.77
N ASN A 735 32.26 34.05 -21.56
CA ASN A 735 30.89 34.10 -22.07
C ASN A 735 30.86 35.06 -23.27
N PRO A 736 29.83 34.99 -24.13
CA PRO A 736 29.77 35.78 -25.36
C PRO A 736 30.01 37.28 -25.17
N ALA A 737 29.50 37.89 -24.09
CA ALA A 737 29.68 39.32 -23.86
C ALA A 737 31.09 39.70 -23.43
N ILE A 738 31.69 38.93 -22.52
CA ILE A 738 33.05 39.19 -22.04
C ILE A 738 34.04 38.99 -23.18
N ASP A 739 33.84 37.95 -23.97
CA ASP A 739 34.70 37.67 -25.12
C ASP A 739 34.61 38.79 -26.17
N GLN A 740 33.40 39.32 -26.40
CA GLN A 740 33.19 40.49 -27.27
C GLN A 740 33.89 41.74 -26.70
N ILE A 741 33.68 42.05 -25.42
CA ILE A 741 34.24 43.26 -24.79
C ILE A 741 35.77 43.24 -24.81
N ILE A 742 36.39 42.12 -24.43
CA ILE A 742 37.85 42.00 -24.40
C ILE A 742 38.44 42.17 -25.81
N SER A 743 37.78 41.66 -26.85
CA SER A 743 38.25 41.82 -28.23
C SER A 743 38.27 43.29 -28.72
N GLU A 744 37.53 44.17 -28.05
CA GLU A 744 37.47 45.60 -28.36
C GLU A 744 38.32 46.46 -27.42
N MET A 745 38.95 45.86 -26.40
CA MET A 745 39.80 46.54 -25.43
C MET A 745 41.25 46.64 -25.90
N LYS A 746 41.96 47.61 -25.34
CA LYS A 746 43.40 47.84 -25.53
C LYS A 746 44.19 47.41 -24.30
N LEU A 747 45.50 47.25 -24.47
CA LEU A 747 46.41 46.97 -23.37
C LEU A 747 46.34 48.06 -22.29
N GLY A 748 46.22 47.68 -21.01
CA GLY A 748 46.08 48.60 -19.88
C GLY A 748 44.67 49.21 -19.72
N GLU A 749 43.69 48.77 -20.52
CA GLU A 749 42.32 49.30 -20.46
C GLU A 749 41.52 48.67 -19.32
N LYS A 750 40.69 49.49 -18.67
CA LYS A 750 39.72 49.06 -17.65
C LYS A 750 38.31 49.48 -18.03
N ARG A 751 37.36 48.54 -18.03
CA ARG A 751 35.95 48.76 -18.38
C ARG A 751 35.00 48.21 -17.33
N ILE A 752 33.86 48.86 -17.19
CA ILE A 752 32.67 48.20 -16.65
C ILE A 752 31.78 47.73 -17.79
N ALA A 753 31.10 46.61 -17.58
CA ALA A 753 30.20 45.99 -18.54
C ALA A 753 28.96 45.44 -17.83
N ILE A 754 27.80 45.73 -18.39
CA ILE A 754 26.51 45.18 -18.01
C ILE A 754 26.08 44.26 -19.14
N VAL A 755 26.02 42.98 -18.79
CA VAL A 755 25.83 41.87 -19.70
C VAL A 755 24.40 41.37 -19.54
N PRO A 756 23.56 41.50 -20.59
CA PRO A 756 22.23 40.92 -20.56
C PRO A 756 22.32 39.40 -20.51
N PHE A 757 21.35 38.74 -19.87
CA PHE A 757 21.45 37.32 -19.56
C PHE A 757 21.76 36.44 -20.77
N ASN A 758 21.20 36.75 -21.95
CA ASN A 758 21.37 35.99 -23.18
C ASN A 758 22.80 36.01 -23.73
N LEU A 759 23.62 36.98 -23.33
CA LEU A 759 25.05 37.07 -23.67
C LEU A 759 25.98 36.70 -22.51
N GLY A 760 25.42 36.46 -21.33
CA GLY A 760 26.10 35.85 -20.20
C GLY A 760 25.99 34.32 -20.26
N TYR A 761 25.26 33.74 -19.30
CA TYR A 761 25.04 32.28 -19.21
C TYR A 761 23.67 31.83 -19.73
N GLY A 762 22.85 32.75 -20.23
CA GLY A 762 21.58 32.45 -20.90
C GLY A 762 20.54 31.82 -19.99
N SER A 763 19.83 30.83 -20.53
CA SER A 763 18.87 29.99 -19.80
C SER A 763 19.54 28.86 -19.02
N ASN A 764 20.87 28.75 -19.06
CA ASN A 764 21.62 27.72 -18.36
C ASN A 764 22.11 28.24 -17.02
N VAL A 765 22.27 27.33 -16.06
CA VAL A 765 22.96 27.60 -14.82
C VAL A 765 24.47 27.51 -15.08
N TYR A 766 25.23 28.48 -14.59
CA TYR A 766 26.67 28.29 -14.42
C TYR A 766 26.97 27.80 -13.01
N TYR A 767 27.79 26.78 -12.89
CA TYR A 767 28.29 26.31 -11.61
C TYR A 767 29.80 26.47 -11.51
N GLY A 768 30.24 27.21 -10.49
CA GLY A 768 31.65 27.29 -10.12
C GLY A 768 32.18 25.95 -9.59
N LYS A 769 33.48 25.94 -9.26
CA LYS A 769 34.15 24.77 -8.68
C LYS A 769 33.44 24.34 -7.39
N SER A 770 33.11 23.05 -7.29
CA SER A 770 32.46 22.50 -6.10
C SER A 770 33.49 22.23 -5.01
N GLU A 771 33.16 22.59 -3.77
CA GLU A 771 33.92 22.24 -2.58
C GLU A 771 33.03 21.47 -1.59
N PRO A 772 33.53 20.42 -0.92
CA PRO A 772 32.75 19.68 0.06
C PRO A 772 32.21 20.60 1.18
N ASN A 773 30.94 20.42 1.53
CA ASN A 773 30.25 21.16 2.61
C ASN A 773 30.18 22.70 2.45
N LYS A 774 30.45 23.24 1.26
CA LYS A 774 30.25 24.66 0.96
C LYS A 774 29.16 24.84 -0.08
N LYS A 775 28.46 25.99 -0.01
CA LYS A 775 27.54 26.41 -1.07
C LYS A 775 28.34 26.54 -2.36
N ARG A 776 27.95 25.80 -3.39
CA ARG A 776 28.57 25.91 -4.72
C ARG A 776 28.26 27.28 -5.29
N PHE A 777 29.28 27.98 -5.80
CA PHE A 777 29.03 29.22 -6.53
C PHE A 777 28.17 28.91 -7.75
N MET A 778 27.15 29.73 -7.97
CA MET A 778 26.21 29.54 -9.05
C MET A 778 25.81 30.89 -9.61
N ILE A 779 25.72 30.97 -10.93
CA ILE A 779 25.03 32.07 -11.61
C ILE A 779 23.71 31.51 -12.11
N SER A 780 22.61 32.04 -11.57
CA SER A 780 21.26 31.58 -11.91
C SER A 780 20.95 31.84 -13.38
N PRO A 781 20.06 31.05 -14.01
CA PRO A 781 19.60 31.34 -15.36
C PRO A 781 18.94 32.71 -15.41
N PHE A 782 19.01 33.36 -16.58
CA PHE A 782 18.42 34.68 -16.81
C PHE A 782 19.01 35.80 -15.95
N SER A 783 20.20 35.62 -15.36
CA SER A 783 20.86 36.65 -14.57
C SER A 783 21.50 37.73 -15.45
N THR A 784 21.22 38.99 -15.15
CA THR A 784 22.00 40.13 -15.67
C THR A 784 23.27 40.27 -14.84
N LEU A 785 24.41 40.39 -15.52
CA LEU A 785 25.71 40.41 -14.87
C LEU A 785 26.38 41.77 -15.04
N PHE A 786 26.98 42.25 -13.97
CA PHE A 786 27.92 43.36 -14.00
C PHE A 786 29.33 42.80 -13.94
N TYR A 787 30.24 43.36 -14.73
CA TYR A 787 31.66 43.06 -14.73
C TYR A 787 32.48 44.35 -14.67
N GLU A 788 33.60 44.30 -13.96
CA GLU A 788 34.68 45.26 -14.00
C GLU A 788 35.94 44.51 -14.46
N ILE A 789 36.39 44.78 -15.68
CA ILE A 789 37.41 44.02 -16.41
C ILE A 789 38.63 44.90 -16.61
N GLU A 790 39.81 44.34 -16.41
CA GLU A 790 41.10 45.01 -16.58
C GLU A 790 42.06 44.13 -17.39
N ILE A 791 42.61 44.68 -18.47
CA ILE A 791 43.73 44.08 -19.21
C ILE A 791 45.03 44.63 -18.62
N ILE A 792 45.88 43.75 -18.12
CA ILE A 792 47.05 44.10 -17.32
C ILE A 792 48.29 44.25 -18.22
N GLU A 793 48.70 43.16 -18.86
CA GLU A 793 49.92 43.05 -19.67
C GLU A 793 49.79 42.04 -20.81
#